data_AF-A0A9W6HW34-F1
#
_entry.id   AF-A0A9W6HW34-F1
#
_cell.length_a   1.000
_cell.length_b   1.000
_cell.length_c   1.000
_cell.angle_alpha   90.00
_cell.angle_beta   90.00
_cell.angle_gamma   90.00
#
_symmetry.space_group_name_H-M   'P 1'
#
loop_
_entity.id
_entity.type
_entity.pdbx_description
1 polymer ?
#
loop_
_entity_poly.entity_id
_entity_poly.type
_entity_poly.pdbx_seq_one_letter_code
_entity_poly.pdbx_strand_id
1 'polypeptide(L)'
;MPSSLTFLSWTRERVADLVTGTEQGRLLVSTSVTLTGRGPDDVTITNTAAGDVRFLLTGPQDVVGLKPGAIVGRYPAPGAIDAETDKCSHIELADPALPWRYTPASNPPDGTGNLHTWLALVVGTEDELTVTGQQVTLGATVQALHTLAGPSAICPFAHVQHADGHRIARLLSRRPLTGGLAYVAVLVPTYRQAGSQIVTAWDGSAPVTLPVFDTWRFRTATPAGSFPILAERLRPGDADPETGRAPALYPYGLDTALKIRGALAPVRSSDDALDSDVASDLVERITPDPDPLDRPVIGPPGYGEAWGGQLSTWSRTLNGDPRHRGAAGLGLELGIRLQETLVEEAREHAGAQAVAAQRLAYLSLGLAASGALWAKRLPSDALRRLWLLGPALRRVVTPDGPVADLATAPGRALPRGVFSTAVRRALRLGPARTALAAQGSADPAEVLKAANRCRQDAQPSQDGVPSFQRLGVSDFDERRWQASLSGEIDPTGAVNGLGRLDLSGVPSPLRSQSTTLRQRLLDAAGGGRLDLAWGRAIETLTAATRVDAGDERAVEAMRRRLAEVLATFPDPRENLADLIRLIRALEEDIPESDCRLVDLESLADSVVPLFDPTAEDAPARVRVLGTIDGLDPSQPLTPPEVCVGLPRPVWRDLNDNFAEWLLPGVGELKDNTVIALETNPVFTDAFLLGYNTQLLTELRWRNMPVAAGCTPLRVFWERANTGSGERIDDIIGVANWPDASDLGAAAHRPGGASGTDLVLVFRGQLFLRYPKTLLYLVSAKHAGQVRFDLDPPDDAARVLPSFQGRIGADVTFFGFQGFQPDQIETHWVVLEEPPTGYRFYNKPLVGEPPGGPIPGDGQPVPANADGALYADQAFAEPVRVLIAGNSLTPQRPSPPSPPPTS
;
A
#
# COMPACT_ATOMS: atom_id res chain seq x y z
N MET A 1 27.47 -16.94 13.51
CA MET A 1 28.17 -18.11 14.08
C MET A 1 28.46 -17.82 15.53
N PRO A 2 28.47 -18.84 16.42
CA PRO A 2 28.86 -18.66 17.82
C PRO A 2 30.26 -18.04 17.90
N SER A 3 30.54 -17.24 18.94
CA SER A 3 31.85 -16.62 19.14
C SER A 3 32.93 -17.62 19.55
N SER A 4 32.55 -18.81 20.02
CA SER A 4 33.44 -19.91 20.38
C SER A 4 32.73 -21.25 20.26
N LEU A 5 33.41 -22.25 19.69
CA LEU A 5 32.97 -23.64 19.62
C LEU A 5 33.90 -24.50 20.47
N THR A 6 33.37 -25.41 21.30
CA THR A 6 34.19 -26.32 22.11
C THR A 6 33.69 -27.75 21.97
N PHE A 7 34.61 -28.68 21.76
CA PHE A 7 34.31 -30.11 21.67
C PHE A 7 34.84 -30.86 22.91
N LEU A 8 34.05 -31.77 23.44
CA LEU A 8 34.43 -32.66 24.54
C LEU A 8 34.28 -34.12 24.09
N SER A 9 35.24 -34.95 24.46
CA SER A 9 35.35 -36.34 23.97
C SER A 9 34.30 -37.26 24.58
N TRP A 10 33.82 -36.95 25.78
CA TRP A 10 32.73 -37.65 26.45
C TRP A 10 32.10 -36.80 27.55
N THR A 11 30.90 -37.17 27.99
CA THR A 11 30.28 -36.69 29.22
C THR A 11 29.38 -37.78 29.78
N ARG A 12 29.33 -37.93 31.09
CA ARG A 12 28.45 -38.88 31.78
C ARG A 12 28.01 -38.33 33.13
N GLU A 13 26.93 -38.86 33.70
CA GLU A 13 26.47 -38.49 35.04
C GLU A 13 27.47 -38.92 36.11
N ARG A 14 27.58 -38.10 37.16
CA ARG A 14 28.49 -38.33 38.30
C ARG A 14 28.19 -39.59 39.11
N VAL A 15 27.01 -40.20 38.96
CA VAL A 15 26.71 -41.49 39.61
C VAL A 15 27.68 -42.59 39.15
N ALA A 16 28.22 -42.47 37.93
CA ALA A 16 29.22 -43.39 37.41
C ALA A 16 30.61 -43.21 38.06
N ASP A 17 30.87 -42.11 38.80
CA ASP A 17 32.09 -41.90 39.59
C ASP A 17 32.11 -42.83 40.82
N LEU A 18 30.96 -43.35 41.24
CA LEU A 18 30.78 -44.20 42.42
C LEU A 18 30.91 -45.70 42.11
N VAL A 19 31.32 -46.06 40.91
CA VAL A 19 31.45 -47.45 40.46
C VAL A 19 32.65 -48.10 41.15
N THR A 20 32.40 -49.21 41.84
CA THR A 20 33.42 -49.97 42.58
C THR A 20 33.76 -51.32 41.93
N GLY A 21 33.00 -51.76 40.92
CA GLY A 21 33.25 -53.02 40.22
C GLY A 21 32.16 -53.36 39.21
N THR A 22 32.09 -54.62 38.79
CA THR A 22 31.05 -55.15 37.90
C THR A 22 30.44 -56.43 38.48
N GLU A 23 29.15 -56.62 38.28
CA GLU A 23 28.41 -57.81 38.69
C GLU A 23 27.38 -58.16 37.59
N GLN A 24 27.40 -59.41 37.11
CA GLN A 24 26.53 -59.89 36.01
C GLN A 24 26.57 -58.99 34.76
N GLY A 25 27.73 -58.41 34.44
CA GLY A 25 27.89 -57.50 33.30
C GLY A 25 27.33 -56.09 33.50
N ARG A 26 26.87 -55.74 34.71
CA ARG A 26 26.45 -54.39 35.09
C ARG A 26 27.48 -53.72 35.99
N LEU A 27 27.52 -52.39 35.99
CA LEU A 27 28.38 -51.62 36.89
C LEU A 27 27.80 -51.63 38.30
N LEU A 28 28.60 -52.06 39.27
CA LEU A 28 28.25 -52.06 40.69
C LEU A 28 28.67 -50.73 41.31
N VAL A 29 27.69 -50.01 41.85
CA VAL A 29 27.89 -48.77 42.59
C VAL A 29 27.77 -49.04 44.08
N SER A 30 28.63 -48.40 44.86
CA SER A 30 28.55 -48.39 46.33
C SER A 30 28.61 -46.95 46.83
N THR A 31 27.63 -46.54 47.64
CA THR A 31 27.60 -45.20 48.24
C THR A 31 27.06 -45.24 49.66
N SER A 32 27.48 -44.32 50.50
CA SER A 32 26.99 -44.23 51.88
C SER A 32 25.76 -43.34 51.95
N VAL A 33 24.65 -43.87 52.43
CA VAL A 33 23.38 -43.13 52.61
C VAL A 33 23.16 -42.89 54.09
N THR A 34 22.84 -41.66 54.45
CA THR A 34 22.48 -41.28 55.82
C THR A 34 20.99 -40.98 55.90
N LEU A 35 20.26 -41.78 56.67
CA LEU A 35 18.85 -41.56 56.99
C LEU A 35 18.77 -40.74 58.28
N THR A 36 18.03 -39.64 58.25
CA THR A 36 17.74 -38.81 59.41
C THR A 36 16.24 -38.91 59.74
N GLY A 37 15.94 -39.44 60.91
CA GLY A 37 14.59 -39.40 61.47
C GLY A 37 14.32 -37.99 62.00
N ARG A 38 13.17 -37.42 61.63
CA ARG A 38 12.71 -36.12 62.12
C ARG A 38 11.50 -36.27 63.02
N GLY A 39 11.42 -35.42 64.03
CA GLY A 39 10.30 -35.32 64.95
C GLY A 39 9.06 -34.72 64.30
N PRO A 40 7.93 -34.63 65.04
CA PRO A 40 6.66 -34.12 64.53
C PRO A 40 6.69 -32.67 64.04
N ASP A 41 7.71 -31.91 64.42
CA ASP A 41 7.96 -30.53 63.99
C ASP A 41 8.72 -30.42 62.66
N ASP A 42 9.14 -31.55 62.09
CA ASP A 42 9.97 -31.67 60.87
C ASP A 42 11.30 -30.90 60.92
N VAL A 43 11.72 -30.46 62.11
CA VAL A 43 12.95 -29.70 62.35
C VAL A 43 13.89 -30.47 63.28
N THR A 44 13.36 -31.12 64.32
CA THR A 44 14.19 -31.81 65.30
C THR A 44 14.64 -33.17 64.75
N ILE A 45 15.95 -33.36 64.59
CA ILE A 45 16.50 -34.68 64.23
C ILE A 45 16.44 -35.58 65.46
N THR A 46 15.64 -36.66 65.39
CA THR A 46 15.46 -37.61 66.49
C THR A 46 16.46 -38.74 66.47
N ASN A 47 16.93 -39.15 65.28
CA ASN A 47 17.94 -40.19 65.12
C ASN A 47 18.62 -40.08 63.74
N THR A 48 19.85 -40.58 63.62
CA THR A 48 20.59 -40.65 62.37
C THR A 48 21.20 -42.04 62.21
N ALA A 49 21.02 -42.67 61.06
CA ALA A 49 21.63 -43.95 60.71
C ALA A 49 22.34 -43.83 59.35
N ALA A 50 23.63 -44.17 59.30
CA ALA A 50 24.40 -44.24 58.07
C ALA A 50 24.64 -45.70 57.68
N GLY A 51 24.55 -46.01 56.38
CA GLY A 51 24.82 -47.35 55.85
C GLY A 51 25.20 -47.31 54.39
N ASP A 52 26.03 -48.27 53.97
CA ASP A 52 26.42 -48.40 52.57
C ASP A 52 25.32 -49.10 51.78
N VAL A 53 24.91 -48.46 50.69
CA VAL A 53 23.95 -48.99 49.73
C VAL A 53 24.70 -49.38 48.48
N ARG A 54 24.49 -50.63 48.05
CA ARG A 54 25.01 -51.17 46.80
C ARG A 54 23.88 -51.39 45.81
N PHE A 55 24.07 -50.95 44.57
CA PHE A 55 23.09 -51.16 43.51
C PHE A 55 23.79 -51.25 42.15
N LEU A 56 23.12 -51.90 41.20
CA LEU A 56 23.61 -52.06 39.83
C LEU A 56 23.08 -50.91 38.97
N LEU A 57 23.96 -50.29 38.19
CA LEU A 57 23.55 -49.37 37.13
C LEU A 57 23.03 -50.16 35.93
N THR A 58 22.04 -49.58 35.26
CA THR A 58 21.53 -50.06 33.97
C THR A 58 22.66 -50.13 32.94
N GLY A 59 22.78 -51.27 32.25
CA GLY A 59 23.77 -51.49 31.18
C GLY A 59 23.15 -51.43 29.77
N PRO A 60 23.95 -51.58 28.70
CA PRO A 60 23.46 -51.52 27.32
C PRO A 60 22.36 -52.56 27.03
N GLN A 61 22.46 -53.75 27.63
CA GLN A 61 21.53 -54.86 27.48
C GLN A 61 20.14 -54.58 28.06
N ASP A 62 20.02 -53.61 28.96
CA ASP A 62 18.76 -53.27 29.63
C ASP A 62 17.94 -52.23 28.83
N VAL A 63 18.53 -51.65 27.78
CA VAL A 63 17.89 -50.62 26.96
C VAL A 63 17.15 -51.26 25.79
N VAL A 64 15.82 -51.21 25.83
CA VAL A 64 14.95 -51.76 24.77
C VAL A 64 14.62 -50.76 23.66
N GLY A 65 14.85 -49.46 23.88
CA GLY A 65 14.51 -48.41 22.92
C GLY A 65 14.81 -47.01 23.43
N LEU A 66 14.81 -46.03 22.52
CA LEU A 66 14.97 -44.61 22.85
C LEU A 66 13.62 -43.89 22.89
N LYS A 67 13.49 -42.90 23.78
CA LYS A 67 12.28 -42.06 23.84
C LYS A 67 12.14 -41.22 22.56
N PRO A 68 10.91 -40.94 22.09
CA PRO A 68 10.69 -39.93 21.07
C PRO A 68 11.35 -38.60 21.46
N GLY A 69 12.06 -37.97 20.51
CA GLY A 69 12.82 -36.74 20.75
C GLY A 69 14.21 -36.92 21.36
N ALA A 70 14.65 -38.15 21.67
CA ALA A 70 16.04 -38.40 22.06
C ALA A 70 17.02 -38.04 20.93
N ILE A 71 16.60 -38.27 19.67
CA ILE A 71 17.30 -37.85 18.45
C ILE A 71 16.64 -36.58 17.93
N VAL A 72 17.37 -35.47 17.94
CA VAL A 72 16.89 -34.14 17.55
C VAL A 72 17.30 -33.74 16.13
N GLY A 73 18.34 -34.39 15.59
CA GLY A 73 18.87 -34.10 14.26
C GLY A 73 19.41 -35.35 13.58
N ARG A 74 19.30 -35.39 12.25
CA ARG A 74 19.85 -36.45 11.39
C ARG A 74 20.48 -35.82 10.17
N TYR A 75 21.62 -36.35 9.77
CA TYR A 75 22.27 -35.99 8.52
C TYR A 75 22.89 -37.23 7.86
N PRO A 76 22.68 -37.41 6.54
CA PRO A 76 21.74 -36.68 5.68
C PRO A 76 20.30 -36.78 6.19
N ALA A 77 19.44 -35.85 5.77
CA ALA A 77 18.03 -35.89 6.14
C ALA A 77 17.38 -37.20 5.65
N PRO A 78 16.43 -37.79 6.40
CA PRO A 78 15.67 -38.95 5.94
C PRO A 78 15.05 -38.71 4.56
N GLY A 79 15.35 -39.58 3.60
CA GLY A 79 14.86 -39.50 2.23
C GLY A 79 15.63 -38.53 1.31
N ALA A 80 16.72 -37.90 1.77
CA ALA A 80 17.56 -37.06 0.92
C ALA A 80 18.04 -37.83 -0.31
N ILE A 81 18.03 -37.21 -1.48
CA ILE A 81 18.41 -37.84 -2.77
C ILE A 81 19.77 -37.36 -3.30
N ASP A 82 20.31 -36.32 -2.69
CA ASP A 82 21.46 -35.54 -3.13
C ASP A 82 22.44 -35.29 -1.97
N ALA A 83 22.55 -36.25 -1.04
CA ALA A 83 23.47 -36.16 0.08
C ALA A 83 24.94 -35.97 -0.36
N GLU A 84 25.66 -35.15 0.40
CA GLU A 84 27.09 -34.91 0.19
C GLU A 84 27.91 -36.16 0.52
N THR A 85 28.91 -36.44 -0.28
CA THR A 85 29.72 -37.68 -0.18
C THR A 85 30.93 -37.54 0.73
N ASP A 86 31.39 -36.31 0.95
CA ASP A 86 32.59 -35.96 1.72
C ASP A 86 32.27 -35.54 3.16
N LYS A 87 31.00 -35.63 3.58
CA LYS A 87 30.55 -35.32 4.94
C LYS A 87 30.16 -36.60 5.68
N CYS A 88 30.48 -36.67 6.97
CA CYS A 88 30.06 -37.74 7.85
C CYS A 88 28.55 -37.71 8.05
N SER A 89 27.90 -38.86 7.84
CA SER A 89 26.53 -39.05 8.33
C SER A 89 26.55 -38.99 9.86
N HIS A 90 25.54 -38.38 10.46
CA HIS A 90 25.47 -38.26 11.91
C HIS A 90 24.06 -38.13 12.44
N ILE A 91 23.94 -38.36 13.76
CA ILE A 91 22.76 -37.99 14.54
C ILE A 91 23.14 -37.02 15.65
N GLU A 92 22.17 -36.19 16.02
CA GLU A 92 22.26 -35.28 17.15
C GLU A 92 21.32 -35.76 18.25
N LEU A 93 21.83 -35.84 19.47
CA LEU A 93 21.09 -36.32 20.64
C LEU A 93 20.79 -35.14 21.58
N ALA A 94 19.53 -35.06 22.03
CA ALA A 94 19.06 -34.02 22.94
C ALA A 94 19.84 -34.01 24.26
N ASP A 95 20.16 -35.21 24.74
CA ASP A 95 20.84 -35.41 26.01
C ASP A 95 22.33 -35.69 25.76
N PRO A 96 23.24 -34.79 26.19
CA PRO A 96 24.65 -34.91 25.86
C PRO A 96 25.31 -36.13 26.51
N ALA A 97 24.77 -36.68 27.60
CA ALA A 97 25.33 -37.86 28.26
C ALA A 97 24.88 -39.19 27.62
N LEU A 98 23.84 -39.16 26.78
CA LEU A 98 23.22 -40.38 26.25
C LEU A 98 24.21 -41.34 25.56
N PRO A 99 25.18 -40.94 24.73
CA PRO A 99 26.12 -41.87 24.10
C PRO A 99 26.97 -42.72 25.05
N TRP A 100 27.23 -42.22 26.26
CA TRP A 100 28.13 -42.85 27.23
C TRP A 100 27.41 -43.35 28.49
N ARG A 101 26.15 -42.92 28.71
CA ARG A 101 25.34 -43.23 29.90
C ARG A 101 25.39 -44.71 30.32
N TYR A 102 25.23 -45.61 29.35
CA TYR A 102 25.15 -47.05 29.60
C TYR A 102 26.45 -47.79 29.25
N THR A 103 27.57 -47.11 28.97
CA THR A 103 28.85 -47.79 28.68
C THR A 103 29.27 -48.68 29.86
N PRO A 104 29.66 -49.95 29.62
CA PRO A 104 30.03 -50.91 30.67
C PRO A 104 31.48 -50.72 31.15
N ALA A 105 31.86 -49.48 31.47
CA ALA A 105 33.13 -49.12 32.10
C ALA A 105 32.92 -48.03 33.15
N SER A 106 33.79 -47.99 34.16
CA SER A 106 33.87 -46.88 35.12
C SER A 106 34.31 -45.59 34.42
N ASN A 107 33.95 -44.44 35.00
CA ASN A 107 34.49 -43.17 34.53
C ASN A 107 36.01 -43.14 34.70
N PRO A 108 36.77 -42.70 33.69
CA PRO A 108 38.20 -42.45 33.87
C PRO A 108 38.40 -41.21 34.77
N PRO A 109 39.61 -41.01 35.34
CA PRO A 109 39.86 -39.86 36.21
C PRO A 109 39.62 -38.54 35.49
N ASP A 110 39.09 -37.54 36.20
CA ASP A 110 38.73 -36.23 35.64
C ASP A 110 39.82 -35.66 34.73
N GLY A 111 39.43 -35.27 33.51
CA GLY A 111 40.33 -34.70 32.50
C GLY A 111 41.32 -35.69 31.87
N THR A 112 41.20 -36.99 32.16
CA THR A 112 42.08 -38.04 31.62
C THR A 112 41.25 -39.23 31.11
N GLY A 113 41.85 -40.04 30.23
CA GLY A 113 41.28 -41.32 29.78
C GLY A 113 40.11 -41.19 28.80
N ASN A 114 39.63 -42.35 28.34
CA ASN A 114 38.63 -42.47 27.28
C ASN A 114 37.45 -43.31 27.73
N LEU A 115 36.29 -43.01 27.16
CA LEU A 115 35.07 -43.79 27.36
C LEU A 115 34.43 -44.03 25.99
N HIS A 116 34.36 -45.30 25.61
CA HIS A 116 33.74 -45.68 24.35
C HIS A 116 32.22 -45.60 24.45
N THR A 117 31.52 -45.27 23.36
CA THR A 117 30.05 -45.16 23.38
C THR A 117 29.40 -46.54 23.39
N TRP A 118 28.23 -46.64 24.03
CA TRP A 118 27.36 -47.83 23.94
C TRP A 118 26.47 -47.83 22.69
N LEU A 119 26.49 -46.72 21.92
CA LEU A 119 25.76 -46.53 20.67
C LEU A 119 26.73 -46.25 19.52
N ALA A 120 26.43 -46.79 18.34
CA ALA A 120 27.11 -46.45 17.10
C ALA A 120 26.11 -46.21 15.97
N LEU A 121 26.42 -45.22 15.15
CA LEU A 121 25.73 -44.99 13.89
C LEU A 121 26.43 -45.79 12.79
N VAL A 122 25.79 -46.86 12.32
CA VAL A 122 26.29 -47.69 11.23
C VAL A 122 25.61 -47.29 9.93
N VAL A 123 26.40 -47.05 8.89
CA VAL A 123 25.90 -46.68 7.55
C VAL A 123 26.38 -47.73 6.56
N GLY A 124 25.49 -48.22 5.71
CA GLY A 124 25.83 -49.22 4.69
C GLY A 124 24.88 -49.18 3.51
N THR A 125 25.24 -49.85 2.43
CA THR A 125 24.31 -50.10 1.32
C THR A 125 23.29 -51.16 1.72
N GLU A 126 22.22 -51.30 0.93
CA GLU A 126 21.17 -52.30 1.18
C GLU A 126 21.68 -53.75 1.10
N ASP A 127 22.78 -53.98 0.38
CA ASP A 127 23.45 -55.28 0.28
C ASP A 127 24.35 -55.59 1.48
N GLU A 128 24.82 -54.57 2.19
CA GLU A 128 25.76 -54.70 3.30
C GLU A 128 25.07 -54.76 4.67
N LEU A 129 23.90 -54.12 4.81
CA LEU A 129 23.06 -54.25 5.98
C LEU A 129 21.58 -54.32 5.62
N THR A 130 20.86 -55.22 6.28
CA THR A 130 19.44 -55.47 6.02
C THR A 130 18.63 -55.27 7.30
N VAL A 131 17.65 -54.37 7.25
CA VAL A 131 16.73 -54.10 8.37
C VAL A 131 15.45 -54.90 8.20
N THR A 132 15.08 -55.68 9.22
CA THR A 132 13.83 -56.46 9.28
C THR A 132 13.14 -56.23 10.62
N GLY A 133 11.98 -55.56 10.60
CA GLY A 133 11.29 -55.17 11.83
C GLY A 133 12.14 -54.21 12.67
N GLN A 134 12.40 -54.57 13.94
CA GLN A 134 13.25 -53.80 14.86
C GLN A 134 14.67 -54.35 14.97
N GLN A 135 15.10 -55.18 14.02
CA GLN A 135 16.45 -55.72 13.99
C GLN A 135 17.17 -55.42 12.67
N VAL A 136 18.49 -55.36 12.74
CA VAL A 136 19.37 -55.21 11.59
C VAL A 136 20.41 -56.31 11.59
N THR A 137 20.63 -56.92 10.42
CA THR A 137 21.77 -57.80 10.18
C THR A 137 22.87 -57.01 9.50
N LEU A 138 24.03 -56.91 10.16
CA LEU A 138 25.23 -56.24 9.65
C LEU A 138 26.18 -57.28 9.06
N GLY A 139 26.53 -57.17 7.78
CA GLY A 139 27.56 -58.02 7.16
C GLY A 139 28.98 -57.69 7.63
N ALA A 140 29.92 -58.62 7.45
CA ALA A 140 31.32 -58.44 7.85
C ALA A 140 31.97 -57.18 7.22
N THR A 141 31.63 -56.85 5.96
CA THR A 141 32.16 -55.68 5.26
C THR A 141 31.77 -54.37 5.93
N VAL A 142 30.50 -54.18 6.29
CA VAL A 142 30.07 -52.94 6.97
C VAL A 142 30.62 -52.85 8.38
N GLN A 143 30.78 -53.99 9.07
CA GLN A 143 31.42 -54.05 10.38
C GLN A 143 32.88 -53.60 10.33
N ALA A 144 33.64 -53.98 9.30
CA ALA A 144 35.02 -53.54 9.10
C ALA A 144 35.14 -52.02 8.86
N LEU A 145 34.09 -51.38 8.34
CA LEU A 145 34.01 -49.92 8.18
C LEU A 145 33.56 -49.19 9.44
N HIS A 146 33.09 -49.92 10.46
CA HIS A 146 32.62 -49.39 11.74
C HIS A 146 33.23 -50.21 12.88
N THR A 147 34.55 -50.24 12.97
CA THR A 147 35.24 -51.08 13.96
C THR A 147 34.91 -50.64 15.39
N LEU A 148 34.72 -51.61 16.27
CA LEU A 148 34.51 -51.39 17.70
C LEU A 148 35.78 -51.65 18.48
N ALA A 149 35.92 -50.95 19.60
CA ALA A 149 37.00 -51.15 20.56
C ALA A 149 36.43 -51.41 21.97
N GLY A 150 37.31 -51.76 22.91
CA GLY A 150 36.94 -52.00 24.31
C GLY A 150 36.30 -50.77 24.97
N PRO A 151 35.60 -50.94 26.12
CA PRO A 151 34.79 -49.87 26.72
C PRO A 151 35.59 -48.68 27.27
N SER A 152 36.89 -48.86 27.56
CA SER A 152 37.82 -47.78 27.93
C SER A 152 38.70 -47.29 26.78
N ALA A 153 38.43 -47.74 25.54
CA ALA A 153 39.17 -47.33 24.37
C ALA A 153 38.70 -45.96 23.84
N ILE A 154 39.53 -45.37 22.99
CA ILE A 154 39.23 -44.12 22.31
C ILE A 154 38.02 -44.29 21.37
N CYS A 155 37.11 -43.32 21.38
CA CYS A 155 35.96 -43.28 20.46
C CYS A 155 36.06 -42.04 19.56
N PRO A 156 36.56 -42.18 18.32
CA PRO A 156 36.78 -41.04 17.43
C PRO A 156 35.49 -40.53 16.76
N PHE A 157 34.38 -41.24 16.92
CA PHE A 157 33.13 -40.99 16.19
C PHE A 157 32.00 -40.48 17.09
N ALA A 158 32.31 -40.03 18.30
CA ALA A 158 31.34 -39.43 19.21
C ALA A 158 31.94 -38.24 19.94
N HIS A 159 31.17 -37.16 20.09
CA HIS A 159 31.62 -35.97 20.83
C HIS A 159 30.42 -35.20 21.40
N VAL A 160 30.70 -34.32 22.36
CA VAL A 160 29.78 -33.29 22.82
C VAL A 160 30.24 -31.96 22.24
N GLN A 161 29.37 -31.28 21.51
CA GLN A 161 29.59 -29.91 21.08
C GLN A 161 28.95 -28.95 22.09
N HIS A 162 29.69 -27.92 22.48
CA HIS A 162 29.21 -26.79 23.26
C HIS A 162 29.29 -25.51 22.40
N ALA A 163 28.16 -24.86 22.18
CA ALA A 163 28.04 -23.58 21.49
C ALA A 163 27.01 -22.70 22.20
N ASP A 164 27.34 -21.46 22.55
CA ASP A 164 26.44 -20.46 23.15
C ASP A 164 25.60 -20.98 24.33
N GLY A 165 26.19 -21.78 25.22
CA GLY A 165 25.50 -22.37 26.39
C GLY A 165 24.68 -23.64 26.09
N HIS A 166 24.58 -24.05 24.83
CA HIS A 166 23.90 -25.27 24.41
C HIS A 166 24.89 -26.43 24.24
N ARG A 167 24.56 -27.59 24.81
CA ARG A 167 25.34 -28.83 24.69
C ARG A 167 24.55 -29.87 23.92
N ILE A 168 25.14 -30.39 22.84
CA ILE A 168 24.55 -31.45 22.01
C ILE A 168 25.58 -32.57 21.85
N ALA A 169 25.16 -33.82 22.02
CA ALA A 169 25.99 -34.96 21.66
C ALA A 169 25.75 -35.37 20.21
N ARG A 170 26.83 -35.76 19.52
CA ARG A 170 26.74 -36.32 18.16
C ARG A 170 27.42 -37.67 18.07
N LEU A 171 26.79 -38.55 17.29
CA LEU A 171 27.38 -39.80 16.82
C LEU A 171 27.57 -39.70 15.32
N LEU A 172 28.82 -39.80 14.88
CA LEU A 172 29.25 -39.72 13.49
C LEU A 172 29.44 -41.14 12.92
N SER A 173 29.20 -41.30 11.63
CA SER A 173 29.68 -42.44 10.85
C SER A 173 30.82 -41.95 9.97
N ARG A 174 31.99 -42.55 10.14
CA ARG A 174 33.21 -42.27 9.35
C ARG A 174 33.22 -43.03 8.02
N ARG A 175 32.10 -43.63 7.61
CA ARG A 175 32.03 -44.41 6.37
C ARG A 175 32.21 -43.51 5.14
N PRO A 176 33.22 -43.75 4.27
CA PRO A 176 33.32 -43.07 2.98
C PRO A 176 32.08 -43.33 2.14
N LEU A 177 31.49 -42.27 1.60
CA LEU A 177 30.30 -42.35 0.76
C LEU A 177 30.68 -42.21 -0.71
N THR A 178 30.07 -43.04 -1.55
CA THR A 178 30.22 -43.01 -3.00
C THR A 178 29.02 -42.32 -3.61
N GLY A 179 29.20 -41.49 -4.63
CA GLY A 179 28.11 -40.79 -5.32
C GLY A 179 27.15 -41.74 -6.05
N GLY A 180 25.87 -41.39 -6.08
CA GLY A 180 24.82 -42.13 -6.80
C GLY A 180 24.29 -43.40 -6.13
N LEU A 181 24.77 -43.73 -4.92
CA LEU A 181 24.37 -44.93 -4.18
C LEU A 181 23.30 -44.64 -3.12
N ALA A 182 22.46 -45.64 -2.88
CA ALA A 182 21.50 -45.63 -1.77
C ALA A 182 22.15 -46.23 -0.51
N TYR A 183 21.97 -45.54 0.61
CA TYR A 183 22.48 -45.92 1.92
C TYR A 183 21.35 -46.03 2.93
N VAL A 184 21.57 -46.92 3.89
CA VAL A 184 20.75 -47.10 5.08
C VAL A 184 21.64 -46.76 6.29
N ALA A 185 21.15 -45.86 7.13
CA ALA A 185 21.76 -45.56 8.42
C ALA A 185 20.95 -46.23 9.53
N VAL A 186 21.65 -46.86 10.48
CA VAL A 186 21.04 -47.53 11.64
C VAL A 186 21.79 -47.17 12.92
N LEU A 187 21.05 -46.83 13.95
CA LEU A 187 21.57 -46.64 15.30
C LEU A 187 21.44 -47.95 16.08
N VAL A 188 22.57 -48.52 16.49
CA VAL A 188 22.66 -49.84 17.13
C VAL A 188 23.50 -49.80 18.41
N PRO A 189 23.32 -50.75 19.34
CA PRO A 189 24.21 -50.89 20.48
C PRO A 189 25.58 -51.42 20.03
N THR A 190 26.66 -50.92 20.65
CA THR A 190 28.04 -51.38 20.43
C THR A 190 28.44 -52.53 21.34
N TYR A 191 27.57 -52.93 22.27
CA TYR A 191 27.80 -54.03 23.19
C TYR A 191 26.63 -55.01 23.18
N ARG A 192 26.93 -56.28 23.44
CA ARG A 192 25.92 -57.33 23.60
C ARG A 192 26.30 -58.27 24.73
N GLN A 193 25.29 -58.95 25.25
CA GLN A 193 25.49 -59.98 26.26
C GLN A 193 26.00 -61.29 25.62
N ALA A 194 27.09 -61.82 26.17
CA ALA A 194 27.63 -63.14 25.85
C ALA A 194 27.78 -63.93 27.16
N GLY A 195 26.76 -64.73 27.50
CA GLY A 195 26.68 -65.39 28.80
C GLY A 195 26.53 -64.38 29.95
N SER A 196 27.44 -64.41 30.92
CA SER A 196 27.49 -63.46 32.04
C SER A 196 28.36 -62.21 31.79
N GLN A 197 28.97 -62.11 30.61
CA GLN A 197 29.85 -61.00 30.23
C GLN A 197 29.19 -60.10 29.19
N ILE A 198 29.62 -58.83 29.17
CA ILE A 198 29.32 -57.88 28.12
C ILE A 198 30.54 -57.81 27.20
N VAL A 199 30.33 -58.07 25.92
CA VAL A 199 31.35 -58.02 24.86
C VAL A 199 30.95 -56.99 23.81
N THR A 200 31.89 -56.61 22.94
CA THR A 200 31.56 -55.80 21.77
C THR A 200 30.51 -56.50 20.90
N ALA A 201 29.62 -55.73 20.30
CA ALA A 201 28.51 -56.26 19.52
C ALA A 201 28.99 -57.03 18.29
N TRP A 202 30.09 -56.58 17.68
CA TRP A 202 30.74 -57.23 16.54
C TRP A 202 32.26 -57.09 16.56
N ASP A 203 32.93 -57.91 15.73
CA ASP A 203 34.39 -57.95 15.54
C ASP A 203 34.80 -58.00 14.05
N GLY A 204 33.84 -58.00 13.12
CA GLY A 204 34.10 -58.08 11.67
C GLY A 204 34.28 -59.50 11.14
N SER A 205 34.18 -60.54 11.96
CA SER A 205 34.45 -61.93 11.54
C SER A 205 33.26 -62.62 10.89
N ALA A 206 32.03 -62.30 11.30
CA ALA A 206 30.79 -62.91 10.80
C ALA A 206 29.61 -61.93 10.87
N PRO A 207 28.53 -62.12 10.09
CA PRO A 207 27.33 -61.31 10.21
C PRO A 207 26.74 -61.34 11.63
N VAL A 208 26.28 -60.19 12.12
CA VAL A 208 25.63 -60.07 13.43
C VAL A 208 24.24 -59.46 13.28
N THR A 209 23.29 -59.90 14.10
CA THR A 209 21.95 -59.30 14.18
C THR A 209 21.79 -58.54 15.50
N LEU A 210 21.36 -57.28 15.42
CA LEU A 210 21.26 -56.34 16.54
C LEU A 210 19.91 -55.63 16.55
N PRO A 211 19.43 -55.16 17.73
CA PRO A 211 18.27 -54.28 17.80
C PRO A 211 18.59 -52.90 17.18
N VAL A 212 17.59 -52.29 16.56
CA VAL A 212 17.67 -50.97 15.92
C VAL A 212 16.95 -49.94 16.78
N PHE A 213 17.66 -48.90 17.20
CA PHE A 213 17.08 -47.78 17.94
C PHE A 213 16.57 -46.66 17.04
N ASP A 214 17.13 -46.51 15.84
CA ASP A 214 16.70 -45.57 14.81
C ASP A 214 17.19 -46.03 13.43
N THR A 215 16.46 -45.71 12.38
CA THR A 215 16.89 -45.99 11.00
C THR A 215 16.30 -45.01 10.01
N TRP A 216 17.08 -44.66 8.98
CA TRP A 216 16.58 -43.93 7.82
C TRP A 216 17.41 -44.27 6.57
N ARG A 217 16.88 -43.87 5.41
CA ARG A 217 17.53 -44.05 4.10
C ARG A 217 17.87 -42.71 3.48
N PHE A 218 18.92 -42.68 2.69
CA PHE A 218 19.29 -41.53 1.87
C PHE A 218 20.05 -41.99 0.63
N ARG A 219 20.17 -41.11 -0.37
CA ARG A 219 20.95 -41.30 -1.58
C ARG A 219 21.95 -40.17 -1.73
N THR A 220 23.15 -40.50 -2.21
CA THR A 220 24.20 -39.53 -2.49
C THR A 220 24.07 -38.95 -3.90
N ALA A 221 24.51 -37.71 -4.06
CA ALA A 221 24.33 -36.98 -5.31
C ALA A 221 25.19 -37.49 -6.48
N THR A 222 24.71 -37.26 -7.72
CA THR A 222 25.46 -37.46 -8.97
C THR A 222 25.44 -36.16 -9.78
N PRO A 223 26.59 -35.55 -10.11
CA PRO A 223 27.94 -35.93 -9.68
C PRO A 223 28.16 -35.68 -8.18
N ALA A 224 29.04 -36.49 -7.57
CA ALA A 224 29.45 -36.31 -6.18
C ALA A 224 30.09 -34.94 -5.94
N GLY A 225 29.93 -34.40 -4.72
CA GLY A 225 30.59 -33.19 -4.24
C GLY A 225 29.76 -32.35 -3.26
N SER A 226 30.43 -31.79 -2.26
CA SER A 226 29.95 -30.71 -1.39
C SER A 226 29.99 -29.36 -2.09
N PHE A 227 29.51 -28.32 -1.41
CA PHE A 227 29.59 -26.94 -1.88
C PHE A 227 31.00 -26.53 -2.35
N PRO A 228 32.08 -26.73 -1.57
CA PRO A 228 33.44 -26.35 -2.00
C PRO A 228 33.87 -27.08 -3.28
N ILE A 229 33.59 -28.38 -3.40
CA ILE A 229 33.95 -29.16 -4.58
C ILE A 229 33.22 -28.65 -5.84
N LEU A 230 31.93 -28.31 -5.71
CA LEU A 230 31.16 -27.77 -6.83
C LEU A 230 31.61 -26.35 -7.20
N ALA A 231 31.96 -25.53 -6.22
CA ALA A 231 32.45 -24.18 -6.43
C ALA A 231 33.87 -24.17 -7.04
N GLU A 232 34.78 -25.05 -6.61
CA GLU A 232 36.12 -25.23 -7.19
C GLU A 232 36.08 -25.75 -8.63
N ARG A 233 35.03 -26.49 -9.01
CA ARG A 233 34.83 -26.92 -10.40
C ARG A 233 34.51 -25.76 -11.33
N LEU A 234 33.95 -24.66 -10.80
CA LEU A 234 33.67 -23.47 -11.60
C LEU A 234 34.98 -22.89 -12.12
N ARG A 235 35.08 -22.79 -13.44
CA ARG A 235 36.20 -22.16 -14.11
C ARG A 235 35.78 -20.77 -14.58
N PRO A 236 36.50 -19.71 -14.18
CA PRO A 236 36.33 -18.43 -14.83
C PRO A 236 36.70 -18.58 -16.31
N GLY A 237 35.85 -18.04 -17.16
CA GLY A 237 36.09 -17.96 -18.59
C GLY A 237 35.75 -16.57 -19.10
N ASP A 238 36.35 -16.23 -20.23
CA ASP A 238 35.89 -15.12 -21.04
C ASP A 238 34.67 -15.58 -21.84
N ALA A 239 33.65 -14.73 -21.94
CA ALA A 239 32.57 -14.96 -22.89
C ALA A 239 33.15 -14.96 -24.31
N ASP A 240 32.92 -16.04 -25.07
CA ASP A 240 33.27 -16.07 -26.49
C ASP A 240 32.61 -14.85 -27.17
N PRO A 241 33.29 -14.11 -28.06
CA PRO A 241 32.68 -12.97 -28.78
C PRO A 241 31.37 -13.30 -29.51
N GLU A 242 31.16 -14.57 -29.86
CA GLU A 242 29.93 -15.11 -30.45
C GLU A 242 28.86 -15.48 -29.41
N THR A 243 29.23 -15.66 -28.13
CA THR A 243 28.26 -15.78 -27.03
C THR A 243 27.42 -14.52 -26.98
N GLY A 244 26.09 -14.67 -26.87
CA GLY A 244 25.15 -13.55 -26.90
C GLY A 244 24.83 -13.04 -28.31
N ARG A 245 25.39 -13.63 -29.39
CA ARG A 245 25.03 -13.33 -30.79
C ARG A 245 24.30 -14.50 -31.44
N ALA A 246 23.29 -14.18 -32.25
CA ALA A 246 22.61 -15.13 -33.13
C ALA A 246 22.71 -14.65 -34.59
N PRO A 247 22.78 -15.57 -35.56
CA PRO A 247 22.61 -15.20 -36.97
C PRO A 247 21.19 -14.68 -37.20
N ALA A 248 21.08 -13.57 -37.95
CA ALA A 248 19.82 -13.01 -38.40
C ALA A 248 19.72 -13.12 -39.93
N LEU A 249 18.57 -13.55 -40.43
CA LEU A 249 18.30 -13.63 -41.86
C LEU A 249 17.59 -12.38 -42.32
N TYR A 250 18.08 -11.77 -43.41
CA TYR A 250 17.37 -10.72 -44.13
C TYR A 250 16.56 -11.36 -45.27
N PRO A 251 15.21 -11.38 -45.20
CA PRO A 251 14.39 -12.27 -46.04
C PRO A 251 14.19 -11.77 -47.48
N TYR A 252 14.89 -10.71 -47.89
CA TYR A 252 14.62 -10.01 -49.15
C TYR A 252 15.70 -10.19 -50.22
N GLY A 253 16.47 -11.28 -50.14
CA GLY A 253 17.35 -11.74 -51.22
C GLY A 253 18.72 -11.08 -51.29
N LEU A 254 19.07 -10.21 -50.34
CA LEU A 254 20.45 -9.77 -50.12
C LEU A 254 21.19 -10.82 -49.29
N ASP A 255 22.30 -11.34 -49.84
CA ASP A 255 23.14 -12.35 -49.18
C ASP A 255 24.14 -11.69 -48.21
N THR A 256 23.61 -11.10 -47.14
CA THR A 256 24.39 -10.45 -46.08
C THR A 256 24.26 -11.23 -44.78
N ALA A 257 25.40 -11.68 -44.24
CA ALA A 257 25.45 -12.34 -42.94
C ALA A 257 25.23 -11.32 -41.82
N LEU A 258 24.02 -11.21 -41.28
CA LEU A 258 23.72 -10.37 -40.12
C LEU A 258 23.85 -11.18 -38.83
N LYS A 259 24.36 -10.53 -37.79
CA LYS A 259 24.34 -11.05 -36.42
C LYS A 259 23.63 -10.04 -35.52
N ILE A 260 22.83 -10.54 -34.61
CA ILE A 260 22.06 -9.76 -33.64
C ILE A 260 22.44 -10.20 -32.23
N ARG A 261 22.59 -9.23 -31.33
CA ARG A 261 22.78 -9.51 -29.90
C ARG A 261 21.45 -9.74 -29.18
N GLY A 262 21.44 -10.71 -28.26
CA GLY A 262 20.30 -10.98 -27.39
C GLY A 262 20.15 -9.94 -26.27
N ALA A 263 19.30 -10.26 -25.29
CA ALA A 263 19.10 -9.43 -24.10
C ALA A 263 20.35 -9.35 -23.20
N LEU A 264 21.17 -10.41 -23.22
CA LEU A 264 22.49 -10.47 -22.59
C LEU A 264 23.56 -10.60 -23.67
N ALA A 265 24.63 -9.83 -23.53
CA ALA A 265 25.76 -9.83 -24.46
C ALA A 265 27.11 -9.77 -23.72
N PRO A 266 28.23 -10.13 -24.36
CA PRO A 266 29.55 -10.02 -23.75
C PRO A 266 29.87 -8.57 -23.38
N VAL A 267 30.62 -8.41 -22.28
CA VAL A 267 31.09 -7.10 -21.82
C VAL A 267 31.91 -6.42 -22.93
N ARG A 268 31.62 -5.14 -23.21
CA ARG A 268 32.24 -4.35 -24.30
C ARG A 268 31.92 -4.86 -25.71
N SER A 269 30.82 -5.59 -25.89
CA SER A 269 30.38 -5.97 -27.24
C SER A 269 29.59 -4.83 -27.90
N SER A 270 29.61 -4.79 -29.23
CA SER A 270 28.75 -3.90 -30.03
C SER A 270 28.30 -4.62 -31.30
N ASP A 271 27.12 -4.30 -31.80
CA ASP A 271 26.67 -4.82 -33.10
C ASP A 271 27.56 -4.27 -34.22
N ASP A 272 27.76 -5.07 -35.28
CA ASP A 272 28.55 -4.64 -36.44
C ASP A 272 27.81 -3.52 -37.20
N ALA A 273 28.53 -2.71 -37.98
CA ALA A 273 27.90 -1.70 -38.83
C ALA A 273 26.94 -2.37 -39.83
N LEU A 274 25.74 -1.79 -39.99
CA LEU A 274 24.75 -2.30 -40.95
C LEU A 274 25.21 -2.01 -42.37
N ASP A 275 25.04 -2.99 -43.26
CA ASP A 275 25.29 -2.85 -44.69
C ASP A 275 24.36 -1.78 -45.30
N SER A 276 24.93 -0.85 -46.09
CA SER A 276 24.18 0.25 -46.70
C SER A 276 23.11 -0.23 -47.70
N ASP A 277 23.34 -1.36 -48.36
CA ASP A 277 22.38 -1.93 -49.32
C ASP A 277 21.16 -2.48 -48.58
N VAL A 278 21.39 -3.16 -47.45
CA VAL A 278 20.33 -3.65 -46.56
C VAL A 278 19.55 -2.47 -45.95
N ALA A 279 20.25 -1.43 -45.50
CA ALA A 279 19.61 -0.23 -44.94
C ALA A 279 18.70 0.47 -45.98
N SER A 280 19.18 0.61 -47.21
CA SER A 280 18.43 1.28 -48.29
C SER A 280 17.22 0.46 -48.74
N ASP A 281 17.40 -0.85 -48.96
CA ASP A 281 16.32 -1.77 -49.31
C ASP A 281 15.23 -1.84 -48.22
N LEU A 282 15.62 -1.77 -46.94
CA LEU A 282 14.67 -1.75 -45.82
C LEU A 282 13.80 -0.49 -45.81
N VAL A 283 14.39 0.69 -46.09
CA VAL A 283 13.64 1.95 -46.16
C VAL A 283 12.57 1.90 -47.26
N GLU A 284 12.91 1.43 -48.46
CA GLU A 284 11.95 1.27 -49.56
C GLU A 284 10.79 0.35 -49.19
N ARG A 285 11.04 -0.69 -48.38
CA ARG A 285 10.01 -1.64 -47.94
C ARG A 285 9.07 -1.09 -46.89
N ILE A 286 9.57 -0.26 -45.97
CA ILE A 286 8.77 0.31 -44.89
C ILE A 286 7.87 1.44 -45.40
N THR A 287 8.31 2.16 -46.45
CA THR A 287 7.52 3.19 -47.12
C THR A 287 7.27 2.81 -48.58
N PRO A 288 6.48 1.74 -48.85
CA PRO A 288 6.24 1.31 -50.22
C PRO A 288 5.42 2.38 -50.96
N ASP A 289 5.78 2.62 -52.22
CA ASP A 289 4.97 3.49 -53.09
C ASP A 289 3.54 2.94 -53.22
N PRO A 290 2.52 3.82 -53.32
CA PRO A 290 1.17 3.40 -53.66
C PRO A 290 1.15 2.61 -54.97
N ASP A 291 0.20 1.70 -55.09
CA ASP A 291 0.07 0.94 -56.33
C ASP A 291 -0.37 1.85 -57.52
N PRO A 292 -0.38 1.36 -58.77
CA PRO A 292 -0.77 2.16 -59.93
C PRO A 292 -2.22 2.73 -59.89
N LEU A 293 -3.03 2.29 -58.93
CA LEU A 293 -4.39 2.78 -58.67
C LEU A 293 -4.46 3.69 -57.44
N ASP A 294 -3.30 4.18 -56.95
CA ASP A 294 -3.15 5.02 -55.77
C ASP A 294 -3.64 4.37 -54.46
N ARG A 295 -3.61 3.02 -54.39
CA ARG A 295 -3.99 2.27 -53.19
C ARG A 295 -2.78 2.09 -52.28
N PRO A 296 -2.94 2.21 -50.95
CA PRO A 296 -1.85 1.99 -50.01
C PRO A 296 -1.38 0.53 -50.05
N VAL A 297 -0.09 0.33 -50.19
CA VAL A 297 0.55 -0.99 -50.12
C VAL A 297 0.90 -1.28 -48.65
N ILE A 298 0.54 -2.47 -48.18
CA ILE A 298 0.84 -2.89 -46.80
C ILE A 298 2.32 -3.31 -46.75
N GLY A 299 3.13 -2.49 -46.10
CA GLY A 299 4.53 -2.79 -45.79
C GLY A 299 4.70 -3.55 -44.46
N PRO A 300 5.96 -3.84 -44.07
CA PRO A 300 6.30 -4.31 -42.72
C PRO A 300 5.79 -3.34 -41.65
N PRO A 301 5.49 -3.81 -40.42
CA PRO A 301 4.90 -2.96 -39.38
C PRO A 301 5.83 -1.80 -38.98
N GLY A 302 5.28 -0.61 -38.81
CA GLY A 302 5.98 0.53 -38.20
C GLY A 302 5.93 0.44 -36.68
N TYR A 303 7.08 0.40 -36.02
CA TYR A 303 7.13 0.46 -34.55
C TYR A 303 7.18 1.92 -34.08
N GLY A 304 6.47 2.24 -33.00
CA GLY A 304 6.47 3.59 -32.40
C GLY A 304 5.21 4.43 -32.65
N GLU A 305 4.32 4.01 -33.56
CA GLU A 305 3.12 4.78 -33.94
C GLU A 305 2.17 5.03 -32.76
N ALA A 306 2.06 4.07 -31.84
CA ALA A 306 1.18 4.16 -30.67
C ALA A 306 1.51 5.32 -29.71
N TRP A 307 2.72 5.89 -29.82
CA TRP A 307 3.23 6.97 -28.96
C TRP A 307 3.48 8.29 -29.72
N GLY A 308 3.04 8.41 -30.98
CA GLY A 308 3.29 9.61 -31.80
C GLY A 308 4.74 9.82 -32.23
N GLY A 309 5.63 8.87 -31.92
CA GLY A 309 7.07 8.93 -32.17
C GLY A 309 7.50 8.58 -33.60
N GLN A 310 6.64 8.65 -34.60
CA GLN A 310 6.98 8.27 -35.99
C GLN A 310 8.17 9.06 -36.57
N LEU A 311 8.54 10.21 -35.97
CA LEU A 311 9.63 11.08 -36.42
C LEU A 311 10.83 11.15 -35.46
N SER A 312 10.80 10.43 -34.34
CA SER A 312 11.91 10.46 -33.37
C SER A 312 13.16 9.75 -33.89
N THR A 313 14.31 10.06 -33.31
CA THR A 313 15.58 9.39 -33.61
C THR A 313 15.53 7.91 -33.24
N TRP A 314 15.07 7.55 -32.04
CA TRP A 314 14.95 6.14 -31.62
C TRP A 314 14.01 5.34 -32.53
N SER A 315 12.93 5.94 -33.03
CA SER A 315 11.98 5.26 -33.93
C SER A 315 12.61 5.01 -35.30
N ARG A 316 13.37 5.99 -35.82
CA ARG A 316 14.16 5.81 -37.06
C ARG A 316 15.24 4.75 -36.89
N THR A 317 15.94 4.70 -35.75
CA THR A 317 16.95 3.65 -35.48
C THR A 317 16.33 2.26 -35.34
N LEU A 318 15.18 2.15 -34.67
CA LEU A 318 14.45 0.90 -34.51
C LEU A 318 13.94 0.37 -35.86
N ASN A 319 13.30 1.23 -36.66
CA ASN A 319 12.73 0.83 -37.93
C ASN A 319 13.79 0.73 -39.05
N GLY A 320 14.92 1.42 -38.94
CA GLY A 320 15.97 1.45 -39.96
C GLY A 320 17.00 0.31 -39.91
N ASP A 321 16.94 -0.56 -38.90
CA ASP A 321 17.84 -1.70 -38.77
C ASP A 321 17.04 -3.02 -38.62
N PRO A 322 17.23 -4.02 -39.51
CA PRO A 322 16.49 -5.28 -39.45
C PRO A 322 16.72 -6.05 -38.14
N ARG A 323 17.85 -5.86 -37.45
CA ARG A 323 18.15 -6.50 -36.17
C ARG A 323 17.25 -5.94 -35.06
N HIS A 324 17.13 -4.62 -34.95
CA HIS A 324 16.24 -3.99 -33.98
C HIS A 324 14.77 -4.34 -34.26
N ARG A 325 14.36 -4.35 -35.55
CA ARG A 325 13.04 -4.84 -35.97
C ARG A 325 12.79 -6.30 -35.59
N GLY A 326 13.82 -7.13 -35.65
CA GLY A 326 13.77 -8.52 -35.21
C GLY A 326 13.49 -8.63 -33.71
N ALA A 327 14.21 -7.87 -32.88
CA ALA A 327 13.96 -7.82 -31.43
C ALA A 327 12.54 -7.32 -31.09
N ALA A 328 12.06 -6.28 -31.77
CA ALA A 328 10.68 -5.83 -31.64
C ALA A 328 9.67 -6.87 -32.14
N GLY A 329 9.99 -7.58 -33.23
CA GLY A 329 9.18 -8.68 -33.76
C GLY A 329 9.03 -9.83 -32.77
N LEU A 330 10.09 -10.17 -32.03
CA LEU A 330 10.03 -11.16 -30.94
C LEU A 330 9.07 -10.72 -29.83
N GLY A 331 9.13 -9.46 -29.42
CA GLY A 331 8.19 -8.89 -28.45
C GLY A 331 6.74 -8.91 -28.95
N LEU A 332 6.53 -8.55 -30.22
CA LEU A 332 5.22 -8.58 -30.88
C LEU A 332 4.65 -10.01 -30.94
N GLU A 333 5.46 -10.99 -31.33
CA GLU A 333 5.07 -12.41 -31.37
C GLU A 333 4.70 -12.95 -29.99
N LEU A 334 5.43 -12.58 -28.94
CA LEU A 334 5.03 -12.89 -27.55
C LEU A 334 3.72 -12.22 -27.16
N GLY A 335 3.51 -10.98 -27.61
CA GLY A 335 2.23 -10.29 -27.56
C GLY A 335 1.09 -11.12 -28.10
N ILE A 336 1.28 -11.76 -29.26
CA ILE A 336 0.28 -12.60 -29.91
C ILE A 336 0.06 -13.89 -29.09
N ARG A 337 1.14 -14.59 -28.72
CA ARG A 337 1.04 -15.87 -27.99
C ARG A 337 0.39 -15.73 -26.62
N LEU A 338 0.68 -14.63 -25.92
CA LEU A 338 0.23 -14.38 -24.55
C LEU A 338 -0.95 -13.41 -24.47
N GLN A 339 -1.59 -13.07 -25.61
CA GLN A 339 -2.63 -12.04 -25.68
C GLN A 339 -3.78 -12.25 -24.69
N GLU A 340 -4.26 -13.50 -24.52
CA GLU A 340 -5.37 -13.79 -23.61
C GLU A 340 -4.98 -13.54 -22.16
N THR A 341 -3.78 -13.99 -21.76
CA THR A 341 -3.25 -13.80 -20.41
C THR A 341 -3.03 -12.31 -20.12
N LEU A 342 -2.45 -11.57 -21.07
CA LEU A 342 -2.15 -10.15 -20.90
C LEU A 342 -3.40 -9.29 -20.84
N VAL A 343 -4.40 -9.58 -21.66
CA VAL A 343 -5.69 -8.89 -21.62
C VAL A 343 -6.37 -9.15 -20.28
N GLU A 344 -6.35 -10.38 -19.79
CA GLU A 344 -6.95 -10.72 -18.51
C GLU A 344 -6.25 -10.00 -17.36
N GLU A 345 -4.91 -9.99 -17.34
CA GLU A 345 -4.12 -9.21 -16.37
C GLU A 345 -4.45 -7.72 -16.45
N ALA A 346 -4.54 -7.15 -17.66
CA ALA A 346 -4.95 -5.77 -17.84
C ALA A 346 -6.37 -5.50 -17.33
N ARG A 347 -7.29 -6.45 -17.50
CA ARG A 347 -8.67 -6.36 -17.00
C ARG A 347 -8.72 -6.38 -15.47
N GLU A 348 -7.91 -7.21 -14.83
CA GLU A 348 -7.77 -7.26 -13.37
C GLU A 348 -7.19 -5.94 -12.82
N HIS A 349 -6.22 -5.35 -13.51
CA HIS A 349 -5.56 -4.12 -13.10
C HIS A 349 -6.32 -2.84 -13.51
N ALA A 350 -7.31 -2.92 -14.41
CA ALA A 350 -8.14 -1.78 -14.82
C ALA A 350 -9.05 -1.25 -13.69
N GLY A 351 -9.17 -1.98 -12.57
CA GLY A 351 -9.89 -1.52 -11.38
C GLY A 351 -11.36 -1.15 -11.67
N ALA A 352 -11.80 0.00 -11.15
CA ALA A 352 -13.18 0.49 -11.29
C ALA A 352 -13.41 1.38 -12.53
N GLN A 353 -12.55 1.32 -13.56
CA GLN A 353 -12.60 2.21 -14.73
C GLN A 353 -13.95 2.13 -15.47
N ALA A 354 -14.53 0.93 -15.61
CA ALA A 354 -15.85 0.76 -16.21
C ALA A 354 -16.97 1.47 -15.41
N VAL A 355 -16.88 1.45 -14.08
CA VAL A 355 -17.83 2.15 -13.20
C VAL A 355 -17.66 3.66 -13.32
N ALA A 356 -16.42 4.16 -13.38
CA ALA A 356 -16.13 5.58 -13.58
C ALA A 356 -16.64 6.07 -14.94
N ALA A 357 -16.38 5.32 -16.03
CA ALA A 357 -16.89 5.62 -17.36
C ALA A 357 -18.42 5.67 -17.40
N GLN A 358 -19.10 4.72 -16.77
CA GLN A 358 -20.56 4.72 -16.66
C GLN A 358 -21.08 5.96 -15.91
N ARG A 359 -20.46 6.32 -14.78
CA ARG A 359 -20.84 7.52 -14.00
C ARG A 359 -20.68 8.80 -14.80
N LEU A 360 -19.57 8.95 -15.54
CA LEU A 360 -19.34 10.11 -16.40
C LEU A 360 -20.32 10.16 -17.57
N ALA A 361 -20.63 9.02 -18.20
CA ALA A 361 -21.63 8.97 -19.27
C ALA A 361 -23.02 9.42 -18.78
N TYR A 362 -23.45 8.96 -17.61
CA TYR A 362 -24.72 9.40 -17.01
C TYR A 362 -24.70 10.86 -16.57
N LEU A 363 -23.56 11.35 -16.06
CA LEU A 363 -23.40 12.76 -15.75
C LEU A 363 -23.52 13.61 -17.02
N SER A 364 -22.75 13.31 -18.06
CA SER A 364 -22.77 14.04 -19.33
C SER A 364 -24.17 14.05 -19.97
N LEU A 365 -24.87 12.91 -19.98
CA LEU A 365 -26.25 12.83 -20.45
C LEU A 365 -27.19 13.70 -19.58
N GLY A 366 -27.07 13.62 -18.26
CA GLY A 366 -27.89 14.37 -17.32
C GLY A 366 -27.68 15.89 -17.43
N LEU A 367 -26.43 16.33 -17.60
CA LEU A 367 -26.06 17.72 -17.81
C LEU A 367 -26.57 18.24 -19.16
N ALA A 368 -26.43 17.46 -20.24
CA ALA A 368 -26.95 17.83 -21.56
C ALA A 368 -28.49 17.98 -21.53
N ALA A 369 -29.19 17.01 -20.92
CA ALA A 369 -30.64 17.07 -20.78
C ALA A 369 -31.10 18.24 -19.89
N SER A 370 -30.42 18.46 -18.75
CA SER A 370 -30.75 19.54 -17.82
C SER A 370 -30.44 20.91 -18.42
N GLY A 371 -29.32 21.06 -19.14
CA GLY A 371 -28.95 22.28 -19.85
C GLY A 371 -29.95 22.61 -20.97
N ALA A 372 -30.39 21.62 -21.74
CA ALA A 372 -31.43 21.81 -22.74
C ALA A 372 -32.76 22.25 -22.12
N LEU A 373 -33.15 21.67 -20.97
CA LEU A 373 -34.33 22.09 -20.22
C LEU A 373 -34.17 23.48 -19.61
N TRP A 374 -33.00 23.80 -19.07
CA TRP A 374 -32.66 25.11 -18.52
C TRP A 374 -32.81 26.18 -19.60
N ALA A 375 -32.17 26.00 -20.76
CA ALA A 375 -32.29 26.92 -21.90
C ALA A 375 -33.73 27.06 -22.44
N LYS A 376 -34.51 25.96 -22.48
CA LYS A 376 -35.86 25.95 -23.09
C LYS A 376 -36.99 26.36 -22.13
N ARG A 377 -36.85 26.11 -20.83
CA ARG A 377 -37.94 26.25 -19.84
C ARG A 377 -37.72 27.38 -18.84
N LEU A 378 -36.51 27.93 -18.73
CA LEU A 378 -36.26 29.07 -17.86
C LEU A 378 -36.95 30.32 -18.43
N PRO A 379 -37.77 31.05 -17.64
CA PRO A 379 -38.37 32.30 -18.10
C PRO A 379 -37.30 33.34 -18.47
N SER A 380 -37.58 34.18 -19.48
CA SER A 380 -36.68 35.29 -19.84
C SER A 380 -36.69 36.43 -18.81
N ASP A 381 -37.80 36.61 -18.10
CA ASP A 381 -37.96 37.64 -17.07
C ASP A 381 -37.27 37.25 -15.75
N ALA A 382 -36.46 38.16 -15.19
CA ALA A 382 -35.64 37.93 -13.98
C ALA A 382 -36.48 37.58 -12.75
N LEU A 383 -37.62 38.25 -12.55
CA LEU A 383 -38.48 38.03 -11.40
C LEU A 383 -39.24 36.72 -11.49
N ARG A 384 -39.66 36.30 -12.68
CA ARG A 384 -40.22 34.96 -12.91
C ARG A 384 -39.18 33.85 -12.71
N ARG A 385 -37.91 34.08 -13.06
CA ARG A 385 -36.79 33.16 -12.74
C ARG A 385 -36.59 33.04 -11.23
N LEU A 386 -36.50 34.17 -10.53
CA LEU A 386 -36.39 34.20 -9.06
C LEU A 386 -37.59 33.53 -8.41
N TRP A 387 -38.81 33.81 -8.90
CA TRP A 387 -40.00 33.12 -8.44
C TRP A 387 -39.88 31.62 -8.61
N LEU A 388 -39.42 31.13 -9.77
CA LEU A 388 -39.22 29.70 -10.13
C LEU A 388 -38.13 29.01 -9.29
N LEU A 389 -37.16 29.76 -8.76
CA LEU A 389 -36.11 29.22 -7.87
C LEU A 389 -36.41 29.42 -6.38
N GLY A 390 -37.37 30.28 -6.03
CA GLY A 390 -37.70 30.68 -4.65
C GLY A 390 -37.65 29.60 -3.55
N PRO A 391 -38.34 28.45 -3.66
CA PRO A 391 -38.33 27.37 -2.68
C PRO A 391 -36.95 26.77 -2.42
N ALA A 392 -36.03 26.87 -3.39
CA ALA A 392 -34.66 26.38 -3.26
C ALA A 392 -33.73 27.40 -2.56
N LEU A 393 -34.12 28.68 -2.45
CA LEU A 393 -33.33 29.72 -1.80
C LEU A 393 -33.01 29.44 -0.33
N ARG A 394 -33.82 28.63 0.36
CA ARG A 394 -33.53 28.17 1.73
C ARG A 394 -32.35 27.21 1.83
N ARG A 395 -31.97 26.59 0.70
CA ARG A 395 -30.82 25.68 0.61
C ARG A 395 -29.55 26.39 0.14
N VAL A 396 -29.67 27.66 -0.31
CA VAL A 396 -28.53 28.51 -0.63
C VAL A 396 -28.14 29.22 0.65
N VAL A 397 -27.03 28.81 1.25
CA VAL A 397 -26.55 29.31 2.55
C VAL A 397 -25.36 30.21 2.32
N THR A 398 -25.41 31.40 2.89
CA THR A 398 -24.29 32.34 2.99
C THR A 398 -23.73 32.32 4.42
N PRO A 399 -22.56 32.93 4.70
CA PRO A 399 -22.06 33.06 6.07
C PRO A 399 -23.08 33.66 7.06
N ASP A 400 -23.97 34.54 6.57
CA ASP A 400 -25.00 35.22 7.38
C ASP A 400 -26.33 34.44 7.45
N GLY A 401 -26.43 33.28 6.77
CA GLY A 401 -27.61 32.41 6.77
C GLY A 401 -28.22 32.16 5.39
N PRO A 402 -29.39 31.48 5.32
CA PRO A 402 -30.06 31.16 4.06
C PRO A 402 -30.55 32.40 3.31
N VAL A 403 -30.34 32.45 1.99
CA VAL A 403 -30.73 33.60 1.14
C VAL A 403 -32.21 33.94 1.28
N ALA A 404 -33.08 32.94 1.40
CA ALA A 404 -34.52 33.16 1.60
C ALA A 404 -34.84 33.90 2.91
N ASP A 405 -34.10 33.61 3.98
CA ASP A 405 -34.32 34.17 5.31
C ASP A 405 -33.73 35.58 5.38
N LEU A 406 -32.58 35.80 4.74
CA LEU A 406 -31.98 37.14 4.59
C LEU A 406 -32.85 38.07 3.74
N ALA A 407 -33.43 37.57 2.65
CA ALA A 407 -34.35 38.34 1.80
C ALA A 407 -35.67 38.67 2.50
N THR A 408 -36.07 37.90 3.53
CA THR A 408 -37.33 38.08 4.28
C THR A 408 -37.10 38.37 5.77
N ALA A 409 -35.92 38.88 6.11
CA ALA A 409 -35.53 39.21 7.48
C ALA A 409 -36.38 40.35 8.06
N PRO A 410 -36.48 40.48 9.40
CA PRO A 410 -37.12 41.64 10.03
C PRO A 410 -36.54 42.96 9.48
N GLY A 411 -37.40 43.90 9.12
CA GLY A 411 -37.01 45.17 8.48
C GLY A 411 -36.90 45.10 6.94
N ARG A 412 -37.09 43.94 6.30
CA ARG A 412 -37.25 43.83 4.84
C ARG A 412 -38.71 43.91 4.42
N ALA A 413 -38.97 44.50 3.26
CA ALA A 413 -40.32 44.64 2.71
C ALA A 413 -40.95 43.29 2.33
N LEU A 414 -40.14 42.30 1.92
CA LEU A 414 -40.64 40.99 1.49
C LEU A 414 -41.22 40.17 2.66
N PRO A 415 -42.47 39.67 2.57
CA PRO A 415 -43.07 38.86 3.61
C PRO A 415 -42.37 37.52 3.80
N ARG A 416 -42.26 37.08 5.06
CA ARG A 416 -41.83 35.72 5.41
C ARG A 416 -42.72 34.70 4.70
N GLY A 417 -42.09 33.85 3.88
CA GLY A 417 -42.79 32.81 3.14
C GLY A 417 -43.22 33.19 1.72
N VAL A 418 -42.88 34.38 1.21
CA VAL A 418 -43.11 34.75 -0.20
C VAL A 418 -42.53 33.72 -1.18
N PHE A 419 -41.37 33.14 -0.83
CA PHE A 419 -40.70 32.10 -1.61
C PHE A 419 -41.16 30.66 -1.26
N SER A 420 -42.19 30.49 -0.43
CA SER A 420 -42.66 29.18 0.00
C SER A 420 -43.45 28.44 -1.10
N THR A 421 -43.46 27.11 -1.01
CA THR A 421 -44.30 26.27 -1.88
C THR A 421 -45.79 26.51 -1.64
N ALA A 422 -46.19 26.94 -0.43
CA ALA A 422 -47.58 27.24 -0.08
C ALA A 422 -48.12 28.44 -0.88
N VAL A 423 -47.36 29.54 -0.92
CA VAL A 423 -47.73 30.74 -1.69
C VAL A 423 -47.80 30.43 -3.18
N ARG A 424 -46.85 29.65 -3.72
CA ARG A 424 -46.92 29.19 -5.12
C ARG A 424 -48.17 28.37 -5.44
N ARG A 425 -48.57 27.46 -4.56
CA ARG A 425 -49.82 26.69 -4.73
C ARG A 425 -51.03 27.62 -4.66
N ALA A 426 -51.01 28.59 -3.74
CA ALA A 426 -52.08 29.58 -3.60
C ALA A 426 -52.24 30.44 -4.86
N LEU A 427 -51.13 30.83 -5.51
CA LEU A 427 -51.12 31.68 -6.70
C LEU A 427 -51.12 30.92 -8.03
N ARG A 428 -51.27 29.59 -8.00
CA ARG A 428 -51.40 28.78 -9.22
C ARG A 428 -52.62 29.23 -10.02
N LEU A 429 -52.48 29.37 -11.33
CA LEU A 429 -53.59 29.66 -12.25
C LEU A 429 -54.57 28.48 -12.29
N GLY A 430 -55.88 28.77 -12.17
CA GLY A 430 -56.97 27.79 -12.34
C GLY A 430 -58.00 27.73 -11.20
N PRO A 431 -57.60 27.60 -9.93
CA PRO A 431 -58.53 27.60 -8.80
C PRO A 431 -59.32 28.92 -8.69
N ALA A 432 -60.54 28.87 -8.13
CA ALA A 432 -61.46 30.02 -8.04
C ALA A 432 -60.81 31.31 -7.49
N ARG A 433 -59.88 31.18 -6.55
CA ARG A 433 -59.11 32.28 -5.95
C ARG A 433 -58.24 33.08 -6.94
N THR A 434 -57.73 32.47 -8.00
CA THR A 434 -56.95 33.15 -9.05
C THR A 434 -57.76 33.36 -10.32
N ALA A 435 -58.77 32.52 -10.58
CA ALA A 435 -59.67 32.63 -11.73
C ALA A 435 -60.57 33.88 -11.66
N LEU A 436 -60.93 34.33 -10.45
CA LEU A 436 -61.75 35.53 -10.22
C LEU A 436 -60.91 36.79 -9.93
N ALA A 437 -59.58 36.67 -9.90
CA ALA A 437 -58.69 37.81 -9.68
C ALA A 437 -58.54 38.62 -10.99
N ALA A 438 -58.25 39.92 -10.87
CA ALA A 438 -57.99 40.76 -12.03
C ALA A 438 -56.82 40.19 -12.86
N GLN A 439 -56.90 40.31 -14.19
CA GLN A 439 -55.91 39.77 -15.10
C GLN A 439 -54.49 40.26 -14.73
N GLY A 440 -53.55 39.33 -14.59
CA GLY A 440 -52.18 39.64 -14.16
C GLY A 440 -51.94 39.68 -12.64
N SER A 441 -52.99 39.64 -11.80
CA SER A 441 -52.84 39.69 -10.32
C SER A 441 -52.14 38.46 -9.72
N ALA A 442 -52.13 37.34 -10.44
CA ALA A 442 -51.42 36.12 -10.05
C ALA A 442 -50.09 35.96 -10.82
N ASP A 443 -49.67 36.98 -11.59
CA ASP A 443 -48.39 36.94 -12.28
C ASP A 443 -47.23 36.99 -11.27
N PRO A 444 -46.29 36.05 -11.31
CA PRO A 444 -45.20 36.01 -10.35
C PRO A 444 -44.33 37.26 -10.25
N ALA A 445 -44.09 37.96 -11.37
CA ALA A 445 -43.26 39.16 -11.37
C ALA A 445 -43.98 40.31 -10.65
N GLU A 446 -45.27 40.48 -10.95
CA GLU A 446 -46.11 41.51 -10.32
C GLU A 446 -46.36 41.23 -8.84
N VAL A 447 -46.51 39.95 -8.46
CA VAL A 447 -46.63 39.54 -7.06
C VAL A 447 -45.36 39.86 -6.28
N LEU A 448 -44.17 39.58 -6.82
CA LEU A 448 -42.90 39.90 -6.15
C LEU A 448 -42.70 41.42 -6.01
N LYS A 449 -43.03 42.21 -7.04
CA LYS A 449 -43.00 43.68 -6.97
C LYS A 449 -44.00 44.24 -5.96
N ALA A 450 -45.19 43.65 -5.87
CA ALA A 450 -46.21 44.07 -4.92
C ALA A 450 -45.83 43.69 -3.48
N ALA A 451 -45.24 42.52 -3.29
CA ALA A 451 -44.76 42.03 -2.00
C ALA A 451 -43.55 42.85 -1.50
N ASN A 452 -42.71 43.36 -2.39
CA ASN A 452 -41.55 44.18 -2.05
C ASN A 452 -41.92 45.67 -1.92
N ARG A 453 -42.86 45.99 -1.03
CA ARG A 453 -43.25 47.37 -0.71
C ARG A 453 -43.34 47.55 0.80
N CYS A 454 -42.75 48.62 1.30
CA CYS A 454 -42.93 49.01 2.70
C CYS A 454 -44.33 49.57 2.88
N ARG A 455 -45.14 48.87 3.68
CA ARG A 455 -46.48 49.34 4.03
C ARG A 455 -46.31 50.52 4.99
N GLN A 456 -46.76 51.71 4.59
CA GLN A 456 -47.00 52.79 5.56
C GLN A 456 -48.21 52.38 6.38
N ASP A 457 -48.00 52.09 7.66
CA ASP A 457 -49.12 51.87 8.56
C ASP A 457 -49.90 53.19 8.66
N ALA A 458 -51.17 53.15 8.28
CA ALA A 458 -52.09 54.26 8.50
C ALA A 458 -52.14 54.50 10.01
N GLN A 459 -51.69 55.68 10.48
CA GLN A 459 -51.71 55.98 11.90
C GLN A 459 -53.15 55.86 12.42
N PRO A 460 -53.38 55.01 13.44
CA PRO A 460 -54.70 54.91 14.04
C PRO A 460 -54.93 56.13 14.94
N SER A 461 -55.94 56.94 14.66
CA SER A 461 -56.44 57.92 15.64
C SER A 461 -57.22 57.16 16.72
N GLN A 462 -56.83 57.35 17.98
CA GLN A 462 -57.41 56.67 19.15
C GLN A 462 -58.95 56.76 19.16
N ASP A 463 -59.58 55.63 19.49
CA ASP A 463 -61.01 55.44 19.79
C ASP A 463 -62.04 55.49 18.63
N GLY A 464 -61.62 55.25 17.39
CA GLY A 464 -62.54 54.72 16.36
C GLY A 464 -63.59 55.68 15.80
N VAL A 465 -63.33 56.99 15.77
CA VAL A 465 -64.16 57.99 15.07
C VAL A 465 -63.41 58.53 13.84
N PRO A 466 -64.07 58.77 12.67
CA PRO A 466 -63.40 59.31 11.48
C PRO A 466 -62.90 60.75 11.67
N SER A 467 -61.81 61.13 10.98
CA SER A 467 -61.19 62.46 11.08
C SER A 467 -62.15 63.63 10.73
N PHE A 468 -62.03 64.77 11.45
CA PHE A 468 -62.87 65.97 11.26
C PHE A 468 -62.64 66.68 9.90
N GLN A 469 -61.60 66.28 9.15
CA GLN A 469 -61.44 66.61 7.73
C GLN A 469 -62.66 66.20 6.89
N ARG A 470 -63.43 65.19 7.32
CA ARG A 470 -64.67 64.76 6.65
C ARG A 470 -65.92 65.56 7.06
N LEU A 471 -65.84 66.51 8.00
CA LEU A 471 -66.99 67.25 8.58
C LEU A 471 -67.05 68.74 8.23
N GLY A 472 -66.19 69.25 7.34
CA GLY A 472 -66.29 70.60 6.76
C GLY A 472 -65.93 71.76 7.69
N VAL A 473 -65.26 71.49 8.82
CA VAL A 473 -64.78 72.51 9.78
C VAL A 473 -63.26 72.45 9.87
N SER A 474 -62.59 72.67 8.72
CA SER A 474 -61.12 72.59 8.59
C SER A 474 -60.37 73.57 9.49
N ASP A 475 -60.95 74.74 9.69
CA ASP A 475 -60.30 75.84 10.41
C ASP A 475 -60.19 75.59 11.91
N PHE A 476 -61.03 74.72 12.48
CA PHE A 476 -60.99 74.48 13.93
C PHE A 476 -59.86 73.54 14.32
N ASP A 477 -59.65 72.46 13.58
CA ASP A 477 -58.55 71.52 13.86
C ASP A 477 -57.20 72.13 13.56
N GLU A 478 -57.07 72.90 12.48
CA GLU A 478 -55.85 73.65 12.20
C GLU A 478 -55.59 74.69 13.29
N ARG A 479 -56.60 75.45 13.74
CA ARG A 479 -56.41 76.42 14.83
C ARG A 479 -56.16 75.76 16.17
N ARG A 480 -56.73 74.59 16.44
CA ARG A 480 -56.43 73.78 17.64
C ARG A 480 -55.00 73.25 17.59
N TRP A 481 -54.57 72.76 16.44
CA TRP A 481 -53.21 72.31 16.19
C TRP A 481 -52.20 73.46 16.35
N GLN A 482 -52.49 74.61 15.74
CA GLN A 482 -51.68 75.82 15.88
C GLN A 482 -51.68 76.33 17.34
N ALA A 483 -52.81 76.33 18.04
CA ALA A 483 -52.88 76.70 19.46
C ALA A 483 -52.13 75.71 20.37
N SER A 484 -52.08 74.43 20.01
CA SER A 484 -51.26 73.42 20.69
C SER A 484 -49.76 73.65 20.47
N LEU A 485 -49.38 74.19 19.30
CA LEU A 485 -48.00 74.51 18.97
C LEU A 485 -47.55 75.87 19.52
N SER A 486 -48.44 76.86 19.54
CA SER A 486 -48.14 78.24 19.96
C SER A 486 -48.41 78.49 21.44
N GLY A 487 -49.27 77.69 22.08
CA GLY A 487 -49.72 77.89 23.45
C GLY A 487 -50.72 79.05 23.64
N GLU A 488 -51.06 79.80 22.59
CA GLU A 488 -52.04 80.90 22.63
C GLU A 488 -53.41 80.44 22.14
N ILE A 489 -54.42 80.54 23.01
CA ILE A 489 -55.83 80.31 22.66
C ILE A 489 -56.42 81.67 22.24
N ASP A 490 -57.15 81.74 21.10
CA ASP A 490 -57.99 82.90 20.73
C ASP A 490 -59.41 82.71 21.30
N PRO A 491 -59.70 83.21 22.50
CA PRO A 491 -61.01 83.09 23.11
C PRO A 491 -62.08 83.88 22.37
N THR A 492 -61.71 85.01 21.76
CA THR A 492 -62.66 85.93 21.13
C THR A 492 -63.25 85.29 19.86
N GLY A 493 -62.42 84.58 19.09
CA GLY A 493 -62.84 83.80 17.94
C GLY A 493 -63.75 82.63 18.31
N ALA A 494 -63.41 81.87 19.36
CA ALA A 494 -64.21 80.75 19.84
C ALA A 494 -65.59 81.20 20.37
N VAL A 495 -65.65 82.32 21.08
CA VAL A 495 -66.89 82.90 21.64
C VAL A 495 -67.81 83.45 20.55
N ASN A 496 -67.24 84.10 19.54
CA ASN A 496 -67.98 84.56 18.36
C ASN A 496 -68.55 83.37 17.56
N GLY A 497 -67.82 82.26 17.47
CA GLY A 497 -68.32 81.02 16.88
C GLY A 497 -69.45 80.39 17.69
N LEU A 498 -69.32 80.38 19.02
CA LEU A 498 -70.33 79.84 19.93
C LEU A 498 -71.64 80.61 19.89
N GLY A 499 -71.57 81.94 19.83
CA GLY A 499 -72.75 82.82 19.69
C GLY A 499 -73.48 82.61 18.35
N ARG A 500 -72.78 82.14 17.32
CA ARG A 500 -73.34 81.82 16.00
C ARG A 500 -73.84 80.37 15.88
N LEU A 501 -73.61 79.52 16.88
CA LEU A 501 -74.05 78.13 16.86
C LEU A 501 -75.59 78.08 16.94
N ASP A 502 -76.22 77.68 15.83
CA ASP A 502 -77.68 77.53 15.76
C ASP A 502 -78.13 76.26 16.47
N LEU A 503 -78.83 76.43 17.61
CA LEU A 503 -79.37 75.33 18.40
C LEU A 503 -80.81 74.95 18.02
N SER A 504 -81.37 75.55 16.96
CA SER A 504 -82.73 75.24 16.49
C SER A 504 -82.88 73.77 16.07
N GLY A 505 -81.82 73.17 15.53
CA GLY A 505 -81.74 71.76 15.12
C GLY A 505 -81.58 70.74 16.27
N VAL A 506 -81.42 71.19 17.52
CA VAL A 506 -81.33 70.27 18.67
C VAL A 506 -82.73 69.70 18.98
N PRO A 507 -82.87 68.37 19.17
CA PRO A 507 -84.12 67.75 19.60
C PRO A 507 -84.70 68.41 20.85
N SER A 508 -86.03 68.59 20.89
CA SER A 508 -86.75 69.28 21.98
C SER A 508 -86.32 68.86 23.41
N PRO A 509 -86.07 67.57 23.71
CA PRO A 509 -85.68 67.14 25.05
C PRO A 509 -84.27 67.54 25.51
N LEU A 510 -83.38 67.95 24.59
CA LEU A 510 -81.99 68.34 24.88
C LEU A 510 -81.79 69.87 24.86
N ARG A 511 -82.75 70.59 24.26
CA ARG A 511 -82.62 72.00 23.92
C ARG A 511 -82.36 72.89 25.13
N SER A 512 -83.01 72.64 26.28
CA SER A 512 -82.81 73.45 27.49
C SER A 512 -81.39 73.34 28.05
N GLN A 513 -80.83 72.13 28.12
CA GLN A 513 -79.47 71.88 28.60
C GLN A 513 -78.43 72.45 27.64
N SER A 514 -78.60 72.24 26.33
CA SER A 514 -77.70 72.82 25.33
C SER A 514 -77.74 74.36 25.36
N THR A 515 -78.91 74.97 25.54
CA THR A 515 -79.03 76.44 25.64
C THR A 515 -78.39 76.96 26.93
N THR A 516 -78.58 76.26 28.05
CA THR A 516 -77.98 76.61 29.35
C THR A 516 -76.45 76.51 29.30
N LEU A 517 -75.92 75.44 28.70
CA LEU A 517 -74.48 75.25 28.55
C LEU A 517 -73.88 76.31 27.63
N ARG A 518 -74.56 76.65 26.51
CA ARG A 518 -74.15 77.75 25.64
C ARG A 518 -74.11 79.07 26.40
N GLN A 519 -75.12 79.38 27.20
CA GLN A 519 -75.16 80.63 27.96
C GLN A 519 -74.05 80.70 29.02
N ARG A 520 -73.83 79.61 29.78
CA ARG A 520 -72.72 79.55 30.77
C ARG A 520 -71.36 79.75 30.12
N LEU A 521 -71.16 79.22 28.91
CA LEU A 521 -69.94 79.45 28.14
C LEU A 521 -69.84 80.92 27.73
N LEU A 522 -70.91 81.54 27.20
CA LEU A 522 -70.88 82.96 26.85
C LEU A 522 -70.59 83.86 28.06
N ASP A 523 -71.18 83.56 29.21
CA ASP A 523 -70.96 84.30 30.45
C ASP A 523 -69.55 84.08 31.01
N ALA A 524 -69.03 82.85 30.96
CA ALA A 524 -67.66 82.52 31.35
C ALA A 524 -66.63 83.25 30.46
N ALA A 525 -66.90 83.37 29.17
CA ALA A 525 -66.08 84.19 28.27
C ALA A 525 -66.16 85.68 28.59
N GLY A 526 -67.36 86.21 28.83
CA GLY A 526 -67.55 87.61 29.22
C GLY A 526 -66.81 87.97 30.52
N GLY A 527 -66.63 87.00 31.41
CA GLY A 527 -65.84 87.10 32.64
C GLY A 527 -64.35 86.75 32.51
N GLY A 528 -63.84 86.42 31.32
CA GLY A 528 -62.43 86.11 31.07
C GLY A 528 -61.96 84.73 31.59
N ARG A 529 -62.87 83.79 31.87
CA ARG A 529 -62.56 82.43 32.37
C ARG A 529 -62.26 81.46 31.22
N LEU A 530 -60.99 81.37 30.85
CA LEU A 530 -60.48 80.49 29.77
C LEU A 530 -59.89 79.17 30.26
N ASP A 531 -59.84 79.01 31.57
CA ASP A 531 -59.35 77.87 32.34
C ASP A 531 -60.32 76.66 32.35
N LEU A 532 -61.47 76.76 31.69
CA LEU A 532 -62.49 75.72 31.62
C LEU A 532 -62.30 74.80 30.39
N ALA A 533 -62.92 73.62 30.38
CA ALA A 533 -62.79 72.65 29.28
C ALA A 533 -63.59 73.04 28.01
N TRP A 534 -63.29 74.20 27.43
CA TRP A 534 -64.00 74.84 26.32
C TRP A 534 -64.22 73.89 25.13
N GLY A 535 -63.17 73.19 24.68
CA GLY A 535 -63.26 72.29 23.52
C GLY A 535 -64.30 71.18 23.70
N ARG A 536 -64.35 70.55 24.88
CA ARG A 536 -65.27 69.45 25.18
C ARG A 536 -66.72 69.92 25.26
N ALA A 537 -66.94 71.13 25.77
CA ALA A 537 -68.27 71.72 25.85
C ALA A 537 -68.80 72.13 24.47
N ILE A 538 -67.95 72.72 23.62
CA ILE A 538 -68.27 73.07 22.23
C ILE A 538 -68.56 71.82 21.41
N GLU A 539 -67.74 70.78 21.55
CA GLU A 539 -67.93 69.49 20.90
C GLU A 539 -69.27 68.85 21.30
N THR A 540 -69.59 68.86 22.60
CA THR A 540 -70.84 68.28 23.10
C THR A 540 -72.08 69.07 22.60
N LEU A 541 -71.99 70.40 22.54
CA LEU A 541 -73.04 71.24 21.94
C LEU A 541 -73.23 70.96 20.44
N THR A 542 -72.14 70.76 19.72
CA THR A 542 -72.17 70.46 18.27
C THR A 542 -72.67 69.05 18.00
N ALA A 543 -72.34 68.09 18.86
CA ALA A 543 -72.87 66.73 18.78
C ALA A 543 -74.39 66.71 19.05
N ALA A 544 -74.87 67.52 19.99
CA ALA A 544 -76.29 67.62 20.32
C ALA A 544 -77.16 68.10 19.15
N THR A 545 -76.65 68.91 18.22
CA THR A 545 -77.39 69.34 17.01
C THR A 545 -77.54 68.23 15.97
N ARG A 546 -76.81 67.11 16.11
CA ARG A 546 -76.81 65.99 15.15
C ARG A 546 -77.43 64.71 15.69
N VAL A 547 -77.94 64.74 16.92
CA VAL A 547 -78.69 63.60 17.48
C VAL A 547 -80.03 63.51 16.77
N ASP A 548 -80.33 62.33 16.22
CA ASP A 548 -81.63 62.05 15.62
C ASP A 548 -82.72 62.03 16.71
N ALA A 549 -83.79 62.81 16.50
CA ALA A 549 -84.92 62.88 17.42
C ALA A 549 -85.70 61.56 17.51
N GLY A 550 -85.55 60.66 16.53
CA GLY A 550 -86.19 59.33 16.52
C GLY A 550 -85.46 58.24 17.32
N ASP A 551 -84.20 58.45 17.74
CA ASP A 551 -83.43 57.48 18.52
C ASP A 551 -83.41 57.84 20.01
N GLU A 552 -84.35 57.28 20.76
CA GLU A 552 -84.50 57.55 22.20
C GLU A 552 -83.24 57.22 23.02
N ARG A 553 -82.44 56.22 22.60
CA ARG A 553 -81.20 55.86 23.31
C ARG A 553 -80.10 56.88 23.05
N ALA A 554 -79.97 57.35 21.80
CA ALA A 554 -79.03 58.42 21.46
C ALA A 554 -79.41 59.74 22.15
N VAL A 555 -80.71 60.06 22.23
CA VAL A 555 -81.22 61.23 22.97
C VAL A 555 -80.90 61.12 24.46
N GLU A 556 -81.16 59.98 25.10
CA GLU A 556 -80.88 59.81 26.54
C GLU A 556 -79.37 59.76 26.85
N ALA A 557 -78.56 59.18 25.97
CA ALA A 557 -77.10 59.20 26.10
C ALA A 557 -76.55 60.62 25.99
N MET A 558 -77.05 61.40 25.02
CA MET A 558 -76.64 62.80 24.87
C MET A 558 -77.16 63.68 26.02
N ARG A 559 -78.36 63.42 26.55
CA ARG A 559 -78.90 64.11 27.73
C ARG A 559 -78.00 63.93 28.95
N ARG A 560 -77.56 62.70 29.21
CA ARG A 560 -76.60 62.41 30.30
C ARG A 560 -75.27 63.11 30.08
N ARG A 561 -74.73 63.06 28.86
CA ARG A 561 -73.46 63.72 28.54
C ARG A 561 -73.55 65.25 28.65
N LEU A 562 -74.65 65.86 28.24
CA LEU A 562 -74.92 67.29 28.45
C LEU A 562 -75.04 67.63 29.94
N ALA A 563 -75.69 66.78 30.73
CA ALA A 563 -75.79 66.95 32.19
C ALA A 563 -74.42 66.85 32.88
N GLU A 564 -73.59 65.88 32.48
CA GLU A 564 -72.22 65.70 32.99
C GLU A 564 -71.35 66.91 32.69
N VAL A 565 -71.38 67.39 31.44
CA VAL A 565 -70.62 68.60 31.06
C VAL A 565 -71.14 69.82 31.82
N LEU A 566 -72.46 69.98 31.96
CA LEU A 566 -73.05 71.06 32.78
C LEU A 566 -72.66 71.00 34.26
N ALA A 567 -72.52 69.81 34.83
CA ALA A 567 -72.06 69.62 36.21
C ALA A 567 -70.56 69.96 36.37
N THR A 568 -69.77 69.76 35.31
CA THR A 568 -68.33 70.06 35.27
C THR A 568 -68.03 71.52 34.95
N PHE A 569 -69.05 72.34 34.67
CA PHE A 569 -68.96 73.79 34.54
C PHE A 569 -69.71 74.45 35.71
N PRO A 570 -69.11 74.52 36.93
CA PRO A 570 -69.72 75.13 38.09
C PRO A 570 -69.84 76.65 37.92
N ASP A 571 -70.68 77.28 38.74
CA ASP A 571 -70.75 78.73 38.88
C ASP A 571 -69.34 79.31 39.14
N PRO A 572 -68.94 80.44 38.55
CA PRO A 572 -67.53 80.74 38.23
C PRO A 572 -66.67 81.23 39.41
N ARG A 573 -66.72 80.56 40.56
CA ARG A 573 -65.89 80.87 41.73
C ARG A 573 -65.34 79.58 42.37
N GLU A 574 -64.18 79.07 41.91
CA GLU A 574 -63.23 78.21 42.69
C GLU A 574 -61.98 77.79 41.84
N ASN A 575 -60.94 77.22 42.48
CA ASN A 575 -59.51 77.64 42.43
C ASN A 575 -58.47 76.65 41.76
N LEU A 576 -57.27 77.18 41.52
CA LEU A 576 -56.07 76.81 40.71
C LEU A 576 -55.40 75.40 40.83
N ALA A 577 -55.91 74.44 41.61
CA ALA A 577 -55.18 73.19 41.90
C ALA A 577 -55.13 72.18 40.72
N ASP A 578 -56.02 72.30 39.74
CA ASP A 578 -56.17 71.32 38.65
C ASP A 578 -55.17 71.49 37.49
N LEU A 579 -54.45 72.63 37.44
CA LEU A 579 -53.57 72.99 36.32
C LEU A 579 -52.32 72.09 36.18
N ILE A 580 -51.78 71.57 37.29
CA ILE A 580 -50.52 70.80 37.29
C ILE A 580 -50.70 69.34 36.84
N ARG A 581 -51.91 68.77 36.96
CA ARG A 581 -52.19 67.39 36.53
C ARG A 581 -52.29 67.24 35.01
N LEU A 582 -52.64 68.31 34.30
CA LEU A 582 -52.85 68.26 32.85
C LEU A 582 -51.52 68.19 32.06
N ILE A 583 -50.48 68.89 32.52
CA ILE A 583 -49.23 69.04 31.77
C ILE A 583 -48.46 67.71 31.66
N ARG A 584 -48.55 66.83 32.66
CA ARG A 584 -47.79 65.57 32.69
C ARG A 584 -48.40 64.46 31.81
N ALA A 585 -49.60 64.66 31.28
CA ALA A 585 -50.29 63.67 30.44
C ALA A 585 -50.04 63.85 28.93
N LEU A 586 -49.22 64.84 28.53
CA LEU A 586 -49.02 65.22 27.12
C LEU A 586 -47.65 64.83 26.55
N GLU A 587 -46.79 64.12 27.29
CA GLU A 587 -45.49 63.63 26.79
C GLU A 587 -45.51 62.10 26.61
N GLU A 588 -45.68 61.60 25.38
CA GLU A 588 -45.30 60.23 24.96
C GLU A 588 -44.86 60.18 23.47
N ASP A 589 -43.79 59.40 23.21
CA ASP A 589 -43.01 59.26 21.95
C ASP A 589 -43.67 58.42 20.84
N ILE A 590 -43.41 58.75 19.56
CA ILE A 590 -43.79 57.98 18.36
C ILE A 590 -42.56 57.27 17.78
N PRO A 591 -42.53 55.94 17.57
CA PRO A 591 -41.39 55.26 16.92
C PRO A 591 -41.47 55.32 15.38
N GLU A 592 -40.36 55.64 14.71
CA GLU A 592 -40.20 55.54 13.25
C GLU A 592 -40.05 54.07 12.79
N SER A 593 -40.65 53.71 11.65
CA SER A 593 -40.61 52.36 11.07
C SER A 593 -39.47 52.20 10.03
N ASP A 594 -38.40 51.48 10.39
CA ASP A 594 -37.25 51.17 9.52
C ASP A 594 -37.52 49.97 8.57
N CYS A 595 -38.29 50.18 7.50
CA CYS A 595 -38.51 49.18 6.45
C CYS A 595 -37.64 49.44 5.20
N ARG A 596 -36.93 48.42 4.72
CA ARG A 596 -36.02 48.48 3.55
C ARG A 596 -36.47 47.56 2.42
N LEU A 597 -36.47 48.09 1.20
CA LEU A 597 -36.73 47.33 -0.02
C LEU A 597 -35.58 46.35 -0.33
N VAL A 598 -35.90 45.25 -1.02
CA VAL A 598 -34.91 44.31 -1.56
C VAL A 598 -34.74 44.57 -3.06
N ASP A 599 -33.51 44.68 -3.54
CA ASP A 599 -33.26 44.72 -4.99
C ASP A 599 -33.51 43.33 -5.58
N LEU A 600 -34.67 43.16 -6.20
CA LEU A 600 -35.12 41.86 -6.71
C LEU A 600 -34.38 41.44 -7.98
N GLU A 601 -33.90 42.40 -8.78
CA GLU A 601 -33.18 42.11 -10.02
C GLU A 601 -31.75 41.69 -9.70
N SER A 602 -31.05 42.44 -8.84
CA SER A 602 -29.72 42.06 -8.35
C SER A 602 -29.74 40.72 -7.61
N LEU A 603 -30.79 40.46 -6.82
CA LEU A 603 -30.98 39.16 -6.17
C LEU A 603 -31.20 38.04 -7.19
N ALA A 604 -32.00 38.27 -8.23
CA ALA A 604 -32.22 37.28 -9.28
C ALA A 604 -30.93 36.95 -10.04
N ASP A 605 -30.16 37.97 -10.42
CA ASP A 605 -28.92 37.82 -11.16
C ASP A 605 -27.81 37.14 -10.35
N SER A 606 -27.82 37.30 -9.03
CA SER A 606 -26.89 36.61 -8.13
C SER A 606 -27.27 35.13 -7.91
N VAL A 607 -28.57 34.83 -7.87
CA VAL A 607 -29.08 33.49 -7.53
C VAL A 607 -29.11 32.56 -8.74
N VAL A 608 -29.54 33.06 -9.90
CA VAL A 608 -29.78 32.21 -11.08
C VAL A 608 -28.52 31.43 -11.51
N PRO A 609 -27.31 32.02 -11.55
CA PRO A 609 -26.09 31.29 -11.90
C PRO A 609 -25.79 30.10 -10.97
N LEU A 610 -26.14 30.20 -9.67
CA LEU A 610 -25.91 29.13 -8.68
C LEU A 610 -26.71 27.84 -8.97
N PHE A 611 -27.76 27.94 -9.79
CA PHE A 611 -28.61 26.83 -10.19
C PHE A 611 -28.39 26.40 -11.63
N ASP A 612 -27.45 27.02 -12.35
CA ASP A 612 -27.15 26.66 -13.72
C ASP A 612 -26.54 25.24 -13.78
N PRO A 613 -27.22 24.26 -14.40
CA PRO A 613 -26.69 22.90 -14.47
C PRO A 613 -25.45 22.78 -15.37
N THR A 614 -25.14 23.79 -16.19
CA THR A 614 -24.00 23.79 -17.11
C THR A 614 -22.75 24.45 -16.53
N ALA A 615 -22.85 25.06 -15.33
CA ALA A 615 -21.72 25.68 -14.66
C ALA A 615 -20.66 24.63 -14.23
N GLU A 616 -19.40 25.05 -14.13
CA GLU A 616 -18.30 24.16 -13.73
C GLU A 616 -18.44 23.64 -12.30
N ASP A 617 -19.05 24.43 -11.43
CA ASP A 617 -19.32 24.14 -10.02
C ASP A 617 -20.74 23.55 -9.80
N ALA A 618 -21.44 23.16 -10.88
CA ALA A 618 -22.78 22.59 -10.79
C ALA A 618 -22.81 21.43 -9.76
N PRO A 619 -23.74 21.43 -8.77
CA PRO A 619 -23.71 20.47 -7.67
C PRO A 619 -23.73 18.99 -8.10
N ALA A 620 -24.36 18.69 -9.24
CA ALA A 620 -24.37 17.34 -9.81
C ALA A 620 -22.98 16.94 -10.35
N ARG A 621 -22.27 17.86 -11.02
CA ARG A 621 -20.90 17.67 -11.50
C ARG A 621 -19.96 17.46 -10.31
N VAL A 622 -19.99 18.35 -9.32
CA VAL A 622 -19.15 18.24 -8.11
C VAL A 622 -19.40 16.93 -7.35
N ARG A 623 -20.68 16.56 -7.14
CA ARG A 623 -21.02 15.34 -6.39
C ARG A 623 -20.59 14.07 -7.11
N VAL A 624 -20.77 13.97 -8.43
CA VAL A 624 -20.39 12.77 -9.17
C VAL A 624 -18.88 12.69 -9.33
N LEU A 625 -18.21 13.78 -9.69
CA LEU A 625 -16.75 13.82 -9.81
C LEU A 625 -16.06 13.55 -8.47
N GLY A 626 -16.61 14.04 -7.37
CA GLY A 626 -16.12 13.72 -6.01
C GLY A 626 -16.30 12.26 -5.59
N THR A 627 -16.93 11.40 -6.39
CA THR A 627 -17.00 9.95 -6.17
C THR A 627 -15.98 9.16 -6.98
N ILE A 628 -15.18 9.83 -7.81
CA ILE A 628 -14.20 9.24 -8.71
C ILE A 628 -12.83 9.82 -8.35
N ASP A 629 -11.99 9.01 -7.73
CA ASP A 629 -10.62 9.39 -7.39
C ASP A 629 -9.70 9.30 -8.62
N GLY A 630 -8.62 10.11 -8.63
CA GLY A 630 -7.59 10.04 -9.67
C GLY A 630 -7.95 10.70 -11.01
N LEU A 631 -9.09 11.40 -11.11
CA LEU A 631 -9.39 12.29 -12.22
C LEU A 631 -8.76 13.66 -12.01
N ASP A 632 -8.21 14.24 -13.08
CA ASP A 632 -7.89 15.65 -13.11
C ASP A 632 -9.21 16.46 -13.19
N PRO A 633 -9.53 17.33 -12.21
CA PRO A 633 -10.76 18.11 -12.22
C PRO A 633 -10.85 19.10 -13.41
N SER A 634 -9.72 19.38 -14.07
CA SER A 634 -9.65 20.21 -15.28
C SER A 634 -9.91 19.43 -16.58
N GLN A 635 -9.99 18.09 -16.55
CA GLN A 635 -10.28 17.29 -17.73
C GLN A 635 -11.75 17.39 -18.18
N PRO A 636 -12.02 17.24 -19.49
CA PRO A 636 -13.38 17.15 -20.02
C PRO A 636 -14.15 15.95 -19.42
N LEU A 637 -15.49 16.00 -19.44
CA LEU A 637 -16.39 14.93 -18.96
C LEU A 637 -16.41 13.71 -19.91
N THR A 638 -15.22 13.22 -20.25
CA THR A 638 -14.96 12.04 -21.07
C THR A 638 -14.58 10.87 -20.17
N PRO A 639 -14.92 9.62 -20.56
CA PRO A 639 -14.48 8.44 -19.83
C PRO A 639 -12.97 8.46 -19.56
N PRO A 640 -12.50 8.12 -18.33
CA PRO A 640 -11.08 8.11 -18.05
C PRO A 640 -10.40 7.03 -18.89
N GLU A 641 -9.36 7.43 -19.61
CA GLU A 641 -8.42 6.53 -20.23
C GLU A 641 -7.18 6.50 -19.34
N VAL A 642 -7.04 5.47 -18.51
CA VAL A 642 -5.89 5.30 -17.62
C VAL A 642 -4.90 4.34 -18.28
N CYS A 643 -3.61 4.60 -18.10
CA CYS A 643 -2.60 3.64 -18.51
C CYS A 643 -2.49 2.53 -17.46
N VAL A 644 -2.96 1.32 -17.80
CA VAL A 644 -2.87 0.16 -16.92
C VAL A 644 -1.45 -0.40 -16.99
N GLY A 645 -0.63 -0.09 -15.98
CA GLY A 645 0.71 -0.66 -15.85
C GLY A 645 0.65 -2.11 -15.40
N LEU A 646 1.34 -3.00 -16.11
CA LEU A 646 1.44 -4.42 -15.77
C LEU A 646 2.81 -4.69 -15.12
N PRO A 647 2.88 -5.06 -13.83
CA PRO A 647 4.12 -5.30 -13.11
C PRO A 647 4.69 -6.71 -13.41
N ARG A 648 4.76 -7.05 -14.71
CA ARG A 648 5.18 -8.35 -15.23
C ARG A 648 6.63 -8.29 -15.70
N PRO A 649 7.55 -9.12 -15.16
CA PRO A 649 8.92 -9.19 -15.65
C PRO A 649 8.99 -10.02 -16.93
N VAL A 650 9.01 -9.34 -18.09
CA VAL A 650 8.84 -10.00 -19.39
C VAL A 650 10.03 -10.86 -19.83
N TRP A 651 11.19 -10.77 -19.17
CA TRP A 651 12.31 -11.67 -19.43
C TRP A 651 11.93 -13.15 -19.23
N ARG A 652 10.99 -13.45 -18.32
CA ARG A 652 10.51 -14.82 -18.09
C ARG A 652 9.69 -15.32 -19.26
N ASP A 653 8.82 -14.47 -19.82
CA ASP A 653 8.03 -14.80 -21.00
C ASP A 653 8.93 -15.11 -22.20
N LEU A 654 9.99 -14.32 -22.37
CA LEU A 654 11.03 -14.57 -23.36
C LEU A 654 11.75 -15.89 -23.09
N ASN A 655 12.18 -16.14 -21.84
CA ASN A 655 12.87 -17.37 -21.47
C ASN A 655 12.03 -18.64 -21.68
N ASP A 656 10.73 -18.58 -21.41
CA ASP A 656 9.84 -19.75 -21.49
C ASP A 656 9.46 -20.11 -22.94
N ASN A 657 9.53 -19.15 -23.87
CA ASN A 657 9.13 -19.34 -25.27
C ASN A 657 10.30 -19.31 -26.27
N PHE A 658 11.37 -18.59 -25.93
CA PHE A 658 12.46 -18.16 -26.81
C PHE A 658 13.77 -17.99 -26.00
N ALA A 659 14.10 -18.97 -25.14
CA ALA A 659 15.27 -18.95 -24.25
C ALA A 659 16.58 -18.60 -24.97
N GLU A 660 16.70 -19.05 -26.23
CA GLU A 660 17.85 -18.81 -27.10
C GLU A 660 18.08 -17.33 -27.44
N TRP A 661 17.07 -16.47 -27.27
CA TRP A 661 17.17 -15.03 -27.53
C TRP A 661 17.49 -14.21 -26.28
N LEU A 662 17.32 -14.79 -25.09
CA LEU A 662 17.75 -14.14 -23.84
C LEU A 662 19.28 -14.12 -23.77
N LEU A 663 19.92 -15.26 -24.05
CA LEU A 663 21.36 -15.40 -24.22
C LEU A 663 21.66 -16.34 -25.41
N PRO A 664 21.81 -15.81 -26.63
CA PRO A 664 22.24 -16.61 -27.77
C PRO A 664 23.55 -17.35 -27.48
N GLY A 665 23.67 -18.59 -27.96
CA GLY A 665 24.84 -19.43 -27.68
C GLY A 665 24.92 -19.99 -26.25
N VAL A 666 23.90 -19.81 -25.39
CA VAL A 666 23.89 -20.37 -24.02
C VAL A 666 24.16 -21.89 -23.98
N GLY A 667 23.69 -22.63 -24.99
CA GLY A 667 23.92 -24.07 -25.12
C GLY A 667 25.38 -24.45 -25.35
N GLU A 668 26.20 -23.54 -25.89
CA GLU A 668 27.63 -23.75 -26.19
C GLU A 668 28.54 -23.49 -24.99
N LEU A 669 28.01 -22.87 -23.93
CA LEU A 669 28.74 -22.67 -22.68
C LEU A 669 29.20 -24.01 -22.12
N LYS A 670 30.45 -24.12 -21.69
CA LYS A 670 30.94 -25.36 -21.10
C LYS A 670 30.36 -25.55 -19.69
N ASP A 671 30.15 -26.79 -19.28
CA ASP A 671 29.74 -27.11 -17.92
C ASP A 671 30.77 -26.61 -16.89
N ASN A 672 30.29 -26.11 -15.75
CA ASN A 672 31.07 -25.50 -14.68
C ASN A 672 31.86 -24.27 -15.15
N THR A 673 31.21 -23.37 -15.89
CA THR A 673 31.80 -22.10 -16.33
C THR A 673 31.08 -20.93 -15.68
N VAL A 674 31.84 -19.87 -15.36
CA VAL A 674 31.32 -18.56 -15.00
C VAL A 674 31.87 -17.52 -15.98
N ILE A 675 30.98 -16.66 -16.49
CA ILE A 675 31.32 -15.57 -17.41
C ILE A 675 30.67 -14.26 -16.95
N ALA A 676 31.29 -13.13 -17.28
CA ALA A 676 30.67 -11.82 -17.14
C ALA A 676 30.06 -11.38 -18.48
N LEU A 677 28.82 -10.90 -18.40
CA LEU A 677 28.03 -10.34 -19.49
C LEU A 677 27.51 -8.96 -19.08
N GLU A 678 26.89 -8.27 -20.02
CA GLU A 678 26.17 -7.02 -19.81
C GLU A 678 24.72 -7.14 -20.31
N THR A 679 23.82 -6.38 -19.70
CA THR A 679 22.47 -6.18 -20.26
C THR A 679 22.53 -5.34 -21.53
N ASN A 680 21.69 -5.70 -22.51
CA ASN A 680 21.57 -4.99 -23.77
C ASN A 680 20.37 -4.01 -23.74
N PRO A 681 20.58 -2.71 -23.47
CA PRO A 681 19.51 -1.72 -23.42
C PRO A 681 18.80 -1.53 -24.77
N VAL A 682 19.52 -1.69 -25.89
CA VAL A 682 18.96 -1.54 -27.24
C VAL A 682 17.96 -2.67 -27.53
N PHE A 683 18.32 -3.90 -27.19
CA PHE A 683 17.41 -5.06 -27.28
C PHE A 683 16.18 -4.87 -26.39
N THR A 684 16.39 -4.44 -25.14
CA THR A 684 15.32 -4.23 -24.15
C THR A 684 14.29 -3.21 -24.66
N ASP A 685 14.76 -2.06 -25.16
CA ASP A 685 13.88 -1.01 -25.70
C ASP A 685 13.12 -1.51 -26.94
N ALA A 686 13.81 -2.12 -27.91
CA ALA A 686 13.17 -2.66 -29.12
C ALA A 686 12.11 -3.71 -28.81
N PHE A 687 12.47 -4.68 -27.96
CA PHE A 687 11.58 -5.76 -27.54
C PHE A 687 10.32 -5.23 -26.85
N LEU A 688 10.48 -4.32 -25.87
CA LEU A 688 9.36 -3.73 -25.15
C LEU A 688 8.47 -2.88 -26.08
N LEU A 689 9.04 -2.17 -27.06
CA LEU A 689 8.25 -1.42 -28.04
C LEU A 689 7.37 -2.35 -28.88
N GLY A 690 7.91 -3.45 -29.38
CA GLY A 690 7.13 -4.45 -30.12
C GLY A 690 6.06 -5.13 -29.26
N TYR A 691 6.41 -5.52 -28.04
CA TYR A 691 5.49 -6.19 -27.12
C TYR A 691 4.32 -5.28 -26.71
N ASN A 692 4.61 -4.03 -26.36
CA ASN A 692 3.58 -3.04 -26.06
C ASN A 692 2.74 -2.68 -27.30
N THR A 693 3.33 -2.66 -28.51
CA THR A 693 2.58 -2.39 -29.75
C THR A 693 1.46 -3.42 -29.94
N GLN A 694 1.76 -4.71 -29.77
CA GLN A 694 0.76 -5.76 -29.86
C GLN A 694 -0.28 -5.67 -28.73
N LEU A 695 0.17 -5.50 -27.49
CA LEU A 695 -0.74 -5.40 -26.35
C LEU A 695 -1.71 -4.22 -26.48
N LEU A 696 -1.22 -3.03 -26.84
CA LEU A 696 -2.06 -1.85 -27.04
C LEU A 696 -3.07 -2.05 -28.17
N THR A 697 -2.66 -2.71 -29.25
CA THR A 697 -3.55 -3.04 -30.38
C THR A 697 -4.66 -3.97 -29.93
N GLU A 698 -4.33 -5.02 -29.17
CA GLU A 698 -5.31 -5.98 -28.65
C GLU A 698 -6.28 -5.34 -27.63
N LEU A 699 -5.77 -4.54 -26.69
CA LEU A 699 -6.61 -3.83 -25.73
C LEU A 699 -7.60 -2.90 -26.43
N ARG A 700 -7.15 -2.15 -27.45
CA ARG A 700 -8.02 -1.31 -28.27
C ARG A 700 -9.03 -2.12 -29.07
N TRP A 701 -8.61 -3.24 -29.66
CA TRP A 701 -9.49 -4.13 -30.41
C TRP A 701 -10.61 -4.70 -29.54
N ARG A 702 -10.32 -5.00 -28.27
CA ARG A 702 -11.32 -5.43 -27.25
C ARG A 702 -12.14 -4.29 -26.66
N ASN A 703 -12.03 -3.07 -27.19
CA ASN A 703 -12.67 -1.86 -26.66
C ASN A 703 -12.32 -1.56 -25.19
N MET A 704 -11.11 -1.93 -24.74
CA MET A 704 -10.61 -1.47 -23.44
C MET A 704 -10.11 -0.02 -23.56
N PRO A 705 -10.59 0.91 -22.73
CA PRO A 705 -10.18 2.31 -22.76
C PRO A 705 -8.73 2.46 -22.25
N VAL A 706 -7.79 2.76 -23.14
CA VAL A 706 -6.36 2.92 -22.83
C VAL A 706 -5.88 4.27 -23.33
N ALA A 707 -5.19 5.03 -22.47
CA ALA A 707 -4.68 6.36 -22.80
C ALA A 707 -3.79 6.34 -24.04
N ALA A 708 -3.89 7.39 -24.86
CA ALA A 708 -2.90 7.68 -25.88
C ALA A 708 -1.50 7.79 -25.26
N GLY A 709 -0.48 7.20 -25.90
CA GLY A 709 0.88 7.19 -25.37
C GLY A 709 1.12 6.29 -24.15
N CYS A 710 0.16 5.45 -23.78
CA CYS A 710 0.34 4.49 -22.68
C CYS A 710 1.42 3.45 -22.99
N THR A 711 2.21 3.07 -21.99
CA THR A 711 3.15 1.95 -22.05
C THR A 711 2.85 1.01 -20.89
N PRO A 712 2.00 -0.02 -21.09
CA PRO A 712 1.63 -0.97 -20.05
C PRO A 712 2.80 -1.77 -19.46
N LEU A 713 3.67 -2.31 -20.32
CA LEU A 713 4.79 -3.16 -19.94
C LEU A 713 6.07 -2.32 -19.90
N ARG A 714 6.63 -2.14 -18.70
CA ARG A 714 7.85 -1.35 -18.47
C ARG A 714 8.98 -2.12 -17.80
N VAL A 715 8.69 -3.33 -17.35
CA VAL A 715 9.60 -4.18 -16.58
C VAL A 715 10.06 -5.31 -17.50
N PHE A 716 11.29 -5.22 -17.99
CA PHE A 716 11.95 -6.33 -18.69
C PHE A 716 12.56 -7.29 -17.69
N TRP A 717 13.49 -6.80 -16.88
CA TRP A 717 14.16 -7.51 -15.80
C TRP A 717 13.39 -7.32 -14.50
N GLU A 718 13.32 -8.34 -13.65
CA GLU A 718 12.68 -8.23 -12.34
C GLU A 718 13.63 -7.54 -11.32
N ARG A 719 13.92 -6.26 -11.55
CA ARG A 719 14.85 -5.49 -10.71
C ARG A 719 14.20 -5.05 -9.42
N ALA A 720 14.96 -5.18 -8.33
CA ALA A 720 14.61 -4.61 -7.05
C ALA A 720 15.75 -3.72 -6.53
N ASN A 721 15.37 -2.60 -5.93
CA ASN A 721 16.27 -1.79 -5.14
C ASN A 721 16.76 -2.61 -3.95
N THR A 722 18.07 -2.82 -3.82
CA THR A 722 18.63 -3.67 -2.75
C THR A 722 18.46 -3.08 -1.35
N GLY A 723 18.20 -1.77 -1.22
CA GLY A 723 17.95 -1.10 0.05
C GLY A 723 16.47 -1.03 0.45
N SER A 724 15.58 -0.66 -0.48
CA SER A 724 14.14 -0.50 -0.21
C SER A 724 13.29 -1.74 -0.54
N GLY A 725 13.80 -2.66 -1.37
CA GLY A 725 13.05 -3.79 -1.91
C GLY A 725 12.02 -3.42 -2.98
N GLU A 726 11.92 -2.14 -3.34
CA GLU A 726 10.98 -1.65 -4.34
C GLU A 726 11.40 -2.09 -5.74
N ARG A 727 10.41 -2.46 -6.57
CA ARG A 727 10.65 -2.83 -7.97
C ARG A 727 11.02 -1.60 -8.80
N ILE A 728 11.93 -1.80 -9.74
CA ILE A 728 12.39 -0.73 -10.63
C ILE A 728 12.04 -1.09 -12.07
N ASP A 729 11.34 -0.18 -12.75
CA ASP A 729 11.04 -0.30 -14.18
C ASP A 729 12.33 -0.19 -15.01
N ASP A 730 12.42 -0.95 -16.10
CA ASP A 730 13.54 -0.86 -17.04
C ASP A 730 13.44 0.36 -17.95
N ILE A 731 12.20 0.78 -18.26
CA ILE A 731 11.92 1.95 -19.07
C ILE A 731 10.88 2.86 -18.41
N ILE A 732 11.02 4.16 -18.60
CA ILE A 732 9.92 5.10 -18.39
C ILE A 732 8.89 4.94 -19.51
N GLY A 733 7.69 5.50 -19.34
CA GLY A 733 6.69 5.51 -20.42
C GLY A 733 7.25 6.10 -21.71
N VAL A 734 7.07 5.40 -22.84
CA VAL A 734 7.67 5.72 -24.14
C VAL A 734 7.29 7.12 -24.63
N ALA A 735 6.10 7.60 -24.30
CA ALA A 735 5.67 8.97 -24.60
C ALA A 735 6.53 10.06 -23.93
N ASN A 736 7.34 9.71 -22.92
CA ASN A 736 8.26 10.62 -22.23
C ASN A 736 9.71 10.51 -22.75
N TRP A 737 9.98 9.65 -23.73
CA TRP A 737 11.31 9.54 -24.31
C TRP A 737 11.62 10.78 -25.15
N PRO A 738 12.81 11.39 -25.02
CA PRO A 738 13.17 12.53 -25.86
C PRO A 738 13.18 12.17 -27.35
N ASP A 739 12.61 13.03 -28.21
CA ASP A 739 12.60 12.74 -29.66
C ASP A 739 14.00 12.62 -30.26
N ALA A 740 14.99 13.29 -29.67
CA ALA A 740 16.37 13.27 -30.13
C ALA A 740 17.20 12.08 -29.60
N SER A 741 16.71 11.32 -28.61
CA SER A 741 17.47 10.19 -28.06
C SER A 741 17.46 8.99 -29.00
N ASP A 742 18.55 8.24 -28.98
CA ASP A 742 18.71 7.00 -29.73
C ASP A 742 18.17 5.80 -28.94
N LEU A 743 17.96 4.67 -29.61
CA LEU A 743 17.54 3.43 -28.97
C LEU A 743 18.57 2.99 -27.91
N GLY A 744 18.11 2.54 -26.75
CA GLY A 744 18.98 2.17 -25.64
C GLY A 744 19.51 3.34 -24.80
N ALA A 745 19.15 4.59 -25.09
CA ALA A 745 19.64 5.76 -24.36
C ALA A 745 19.26 5.73 -22.86
N ALA A 746 20.15 6.24 -22.01
CA ALA A 746 19.93 6.34 -20.56
C ALA A 746 18.69 7.16 -20.19
N ALA A 747 18.30 8.13 -21.02
CA ALA A 747 17.09 8.95 -20.84
C ALA A 747 15.78 8.14 -20.90
N HIS A 748 15.81 6.92 -21.45
CA HIS A 748 14.65 6.04 -21.49
C HIS A 748 14.39 5.34 -20.15
N ARG A 749 15.27 5.52 -19.15
CA ARG A 749 15.25 4.76 -17.89
C ARG A 749 14.98 5.66 -16.67
N PRO A 750 14.37 5.12 -15.60
CA PRO A 750 14.20 5.87 -14.36
C PRO A 750 15.53 6.42 -13.83
N GLY A 751 15.56 7.70 -13.48
CA GLY A 751 16.75 8.36 -12.92
C GLY A 751 17.95 8.49 -13.86
N GLY A 752 17.79 8.22 -15.16
CA GLY A 752 18.88 8.34 -16.14
C GLY A 752 19.97 7.25 -16.01
N ALA A 753 19.61 6.07 -15.50
CA ALA A 753 20.53 4.93 -15.40
C ALA A 753 21.04 4.49 -16.79
N SER A 754 22.30 4.00 -16.88
CA SER A 754 22.87 3.53 -18.15
C SER A 754 22.01 2.42 -18.78
N GLY A 755 21.51 1.49 -17.97
CA GLY A 755 20.80 0.30 -18.43
C GLY A 755 21.71 -0.82 -18.93
N THR A 756 23.01 -0.54 -19.05
CA THR A 756 24.08 -1.52 -19.22
C THR A 756 24.62 -1.86 -17.84
N ASP A 757 24.19 -3.00 -17.31
CA ASP A 757 24.51 -3.53 -15.99
C ASP A 757 25.30 -4.82 -16.12
N LEU A 758 26.18 -5.09 -15.15
CA LEU A 758 26.88 -6.36 -15.07
C LEU A 758 25.90 -7.51 -14.81
N VAL A 759 26.05 -8.60 -15.57
CA VAL A 759 25.36 -9.86 -15.35
C VAL A 759 26.39 -10.99 -15.28
N LEU A 760 26.39 -11.74 -14.18
CA LEU A 760 27.22 -12.94 -14.03
C LEU A 760 26.39 -14.16 -14.38
N VAL A 761 26.87 -14.97 -15.32
CA VAL A 761 26.21 -16.21 -15.74
C VAL A 761 27.03 -17.40 -15.28
N PHE A 762 26.38 -18.34 -14.60
CA PHE A 762 26.94 -19.57 -14.09
C PHE A 762 26.25 -20.75 -14.75
N ARG A 763 27.01 -21.60 -15.43
CA ARG A 763 26.54 -22.90 -15.90
C ARG A 763 27.14 -23.99 -15.02
N GLY A 764 26.31 -24.72 -14.28
CA GLY A 764 26.79 -25.81 -13.43
C GLY A 764 25.81 -26.23 -12.33
N GLN A 765 26.20 -27.27 -11.57
CA GLN A 765 25.36 -27.89 -10.56
C GLN A 765 25.32 -27.15 -9.21
N LEU A 766 26.15 -26.11 -9.01
CA LEU A 766 26.28 -25.41 -7.73
C LEU A 766 24.94 -24.81 -7.28
N PHE A 767 24.35 -23.93 -8.09
CA PHE A 767 23.09 -23.27 -7.75
C PHE A 767 21.87 -24.20 -7.83
N LEU A 768 22.00 -25.34 -8.51
CA LEU A 768 21.01 -26.41 -8.49
C LEU A 768 20.96 -27.11 -7.13
N ARG A 769 22.13 -27.47 -6.57
CA ARG A 769 22.23 -28.18 -5.28
C ARG A 769 22.17 -27.25 -4.08
N TYR A 770 22.68 -26.03 -4.23
CA TYR A 770 22.74 -24.99 -3.21
C TYR A 770 22.04 -23.72 -3.70
N PRO A 771 20.71 -23.73 -3.87
CA PRO A 771 19.96 -22.57 -4.36
C PRO A 771 20.00 -21.37 -3.40
N LYS A 772 20.42 -21.58 -2.15
CA LYS A 772 20.59 -20.54 -1.13
C LYS A 772 22.01 -19.97 -1.05
N THR A 773 22.87 -20.31 -2.01
CA THR A 773 24.22 -19.73 -2.12
C THR A 773 24.12 -18.22 -2.17
N LEU A 774 24.85 -17.53 -1.30
CA LEU A 774 24.92 -16.07 -1.33
C LEU A 774 25.97 -15.67 -2.37
N LEU A 775 25.55 -14.87 -3.35
CA LEU A 775 26.43 -14.26 -4.35
C LEU A 775 26.50 -12.75 -4.10
N TYR A 776 27.71 -12.20 -4.06
CA TYR A 776 27.93 -10.76 -3.99
C TYR A 776 29.30 -10.37 -4.54
N LEU A 777 29.47 -9.07 -4.81
CA LEU A 777 30.76 -8.51 -5.21
C LEU A 777 31.42 -7.79 -4.03
N VAL A 778 32.74 -7.87 -3.96
CA VAL A 778 33.56 -7.12 -2.99
C VAL A 778 34.74 -6.51 -3.71
N SER A 779 35.15 -5.29 -3.33
CA SER A 779 36.33 -4.68 -3.95
C SER A 779 37.59 -5.49 -3.67
N ALA A 780 38.38 -5.76 -4.71
CA ALA A 780 39.71 -6.34 -4.59
C ALA A 780 40.79 -5.25 -4.35
N LYS A 781 40.39 -4.00 -4.09
CA LYS A 781 41.32 -2.90 -3.85
C LYS A 781 41.81 -2.90 -2.39
N HIS A 782 43.11 -3.03 -2.23
CA HIS A 782 43.80 -2.85 -0.95
C HIS A 782 44.72 -1.63 -1.05
N ALA A 783 44.52 -0.64 -0.17
CA ALA A 783 45.24 0.65 -0.24
C ALA A 783 45.24 1.31 -1.63
N GLY A 784 44.15 1.16 -2.38
CA GLY A 784 43.97 1.71 -3.73
C GLY A 784 44.52 0.85 -4.88
N GLN A 785 45.23 -0.24 -4.60
CA GLN A 785 45.75 -1.19 -5.60
C GLN A 785 44.89 -2.45 -5.68
N VAL A 786 44.63 -2.95 -6.89
CA VAL A 786 43.88 -4.21 -7.10
C VAL A 786 44.80 -5.40 -6.77
N ARG A 787 44.39 -6.23 -5.81
CA ARG A 787 45.15 -7.38 -5.29
C ARG A 787 44.22 -8.58 -5.15
N PHE A 788 44.35 -9.54 -6.07
CA PHE A 788 43.62 -10.81 -6.05
C PHE A 788 44.37 -11.93 -5.29
N ASP A 789 45.51 -11.62 -4.70
CA ASP A 789 46.30 -12.52 -3.87
C ASP A 789 46.05 -12.31 -2.36
N LEU A 790 45.19 -11.35 -2.01
CA LEU A 790 44.80 -11.02 -0.64
C LEU A 790 43.29 -11.19 -0.47
N ASP A 791 42.89 -11.75 0.67
CA ASP A 791 41.48 -11.83 1.05
C ASP A 791 40.89 -10.43 1.24
N PRO A 792 39.61 -10.22 0.86
CA PRO A 792 38.92 -8.98 1.13
C PRO A 792 38.79 -8.75 2.66
N PRO A 793 38.84 -7.49 3.13
CA PRO A 793 38.57 -7.16 4.54
C PRO A 793 37.21 -7.68 5.01
N ASP A 794 37.12 -8.09 6.28
CA ASP A 794 35.88 -8.63 6.87
C ASP A 794 34.69 -7.65 6.82
N ASP A 795 34.97 -6.36 6.87
CA ASP A 795 34.01 -5.25 6.84
C ASP A 795 33.81 -4.66 5.43
N ALA A 796 34.36 -5.29 4.39
CA ALA A 796 34.26 -4.78 3.04
C ALA A 796 32.81 -4.69 2.56
N ALA A 797 32.46 -3.55 1.94
CA ALA A 797 31.13 -3.29 1.43
C ALA A 797 30.73 -4.34 0.37
N ARG A 798 29.58 -4.98 0.59
CA ARG A 798 29.05 -6.02 -0.30
C ARG A 798 28.09 -5.39 -1.32
N VAL A 799 28.31 -5.66 -2.60
CA VAL A 799 27.36 -5.32 -3.66
C VAL A 799 26.53 -6.57 -3.96
N LEU A 800 25.25 -6.52 -3.64
CA LEU A 800 24.31 -7.63 -3.84
C LEU A 800 23.68 -7.57 -5.24
N PRO A 801 23.31 -8.73 -5.83
CA PRO A 801 22.54 -8.75 -7.06
C PRO A 801 21.16 -8.14 -6.84
N SER A 802 20.69 -7.42 -7.85
CA SER A 802 19.40 -6.71 -7.90
C SER A 802 18.30 -7.49 -8.63
N PHE A 803 18.69 -8.42 -9.49
CA PHE A 803 17.80 -9.36 -10.17
C PHE A 803 18.56 -10.66 -10.46
N GLN A 804 17.84 -11.76 -10.59
CA GLN A 804 18.42 -13.07 -10.89
C GLN A 804 17.42 -13.93 -11.64
N GLY A 805 17.90 -14.95 -12.32
CA GLY A 805 17.06 -15.87 -13.06
C GLY A 805 17.79 -17.12 -13.50
N ARG A 806 17.06 -18.00 -14.20
CA ARG A 806 17.60 -19.25 -14.74
C ARG A 806 17.20 -19.40 -16.20
N ILE A 807 18.16 -19.85 -17.00
CA ILE A 807 17.98 -20.18 -18.42
C ILE A 807 18.07 -21.70 -18.52
N GLY A 808 16.97 -22.37 -18.88
CA GLY A 808 16.90 -23.82 -18.81
C GLY A 808 17.16 -24.38 -17.40
N ALA A 809 17.73 -25.58 -17.33
CA ALA A 809 17.89 -26.31 -16.07
C ALA A 809 19.19 -25.96 -15.33
N ASP A 810 20.29 -25.63 -16.00
CA ASP A 810 21.63 -25.61 -15.41
C ASP A 810 22.36 -24.27 -15.51
N VAL A 811 21.72 -23.26 -16.09
CA VAL A 811 22.27 -21.90 -16.19
C VAL A 811 21.53 -20.95 -15.26
N THR A 812 22.27 -20.29 -14.37
CA THR A 812 21.76 -19.28 -13.43
C THR A 812 22.49 -17.98 -13.69
N PHE A 813 21.77 -16.86 -13.70
CA PHE A 813 22.37 -15.53 -13.88
C PHE A 813 21.98 -14.58 -12.76
N PHE A 814 22.86 -13.62 -12.49
CA PHE A 814 22.71 -12.63 -11.44
C PHE A 814 23.13 -11.26 -11.96
N GLY A 815 22.24 -10.28 -11.89
CA GLY A 815 22.45 -8.94 -12.41
C GLY A 815 22.59 -7.87 -11.33
N PHE A 816 23.52 -6.94 -11.55
CA PHE A 816 23.93 -5.90 -10.60
C PHE A 816 23.59 -4.51 -11.14
N GLN A 817 22.40 -4.01 -10.79
CA GLN A 817 21.91 -2.72 -11.25
C GLN A 817 22.82 -1.55 -10.83
N GLY A 818 23.13 -0.68 -11.79
CA GLY A 818 24.00 0.48 -11.59
C GLY A 818 25.48 0.14 -11.49
N PHE A 819 25.84 -1.15 -11.54
CA PHE A 819 27.23 -1.59 -11.54
C PHE A 819 27.73 -1.72 -12.97
N GLN A 820 28.71 -0.88 -13.33
CA GLN A 820 29.24 -0.88 -14.69
C GLN A 820 29.99 -2.19 -14.96
N PRO A 821 29.73 -2.89 -16.09
CA PRO A 821 30.35 -4.18 -16.37
C PRO A 821 31.87 -4.19 -16.24
N ASP A 822 32.54 -3.13 -16.71
CA ASP A 822 34.00 -2.98 -16.63
C ASP A 822 34.58 -2.98 -15.21
N GLN A 823 33.78 -2.61 -14.21
CA GLN A 823 34.26 -2.53 -12.82
C GLN A 823 34.56 -3.91 -12.23
N ILE A 824 34.05 -4.99 -12.84
CA ILE A 824 34.29 -6.37 -12.38
C ILE A 824 35.78 -6.72 -12.33
N GLU A 825 36.61 -6.13 -13.19
CA GLU A 825 38.09 -6.33 -13.20
C GLU A 825 38.76 -5.92 -11.87
N THR A 826 38.06 -5.15 -11.03
CA THR A 826 38.56 -4.66 -9.74
C THR A 826 37.84 -5.26 -8.54
N HIS A 827 37.01 -6.29 -8.74
CA HIS A 827 36.17 -6.90 -7.71
C HIS A 827 36.32 -8.42 -7.68
N TRP A 828 36.16 -8.97 -6.48
CA TRP A 828 35.93 -10.37 -6.24
C TRP A 828 34.46 -10.70 -6.47
N VAL A 829 34.19 -11.81 -7.17
CA VAL A 829 32.91 -12.48 -7.14
C VAL A 829 32.94 -13.50 -6.01
N VAL A 830 32.09 -13.31 -5.00
CA VAL A 830 32.08 -14.13 -3.79
C VAL A 830 30.88 -15.07 -3.79
N LEU A 831 31.15 -16.36 -3.66
CA LEU A 831 30.17 -17.41 -3.42
C LEU A 831 30.28 -17.84 -1.95
N GLU A 832 29.30 -17.49 -1.14
CA GLU A 832 29.27 -17.81 0.29
C GLU A 832 28.25 -18.92 0.56
N GLU A 833 28.73 -20.00 1.18
CA GLU A 833 27.90 -21.11 1.63
C GLU A 833 27.02 -20.64 2.81
N PRO A 834 25.67 -20.76 2.72
CA PRO A 834 24.82 -20.43 3.84
C PRO A 834 25.04 -21.43 5.00
N PRO A 835 24.91 -21.02 6.27
CA PRO A 835 25.03 -21.93 7.40
C PRO A 835 23.90 -22.98 7.38
N THR A 836 24.22 -24.23 7.03
CA THR A 836 23.26 -25.37 6.93
C THR A 836 23.27 -26.29 8.16
N GLY A 837 23.70 -25.76 9.30
CA GLY A 837 23.99 -26.52 10.52
C GLY A 837 25.46 -26.96 10.60
N TYR A 838 25.84 -27.63 11.68
CA TYR A 838 27.21 -28.11 11.86
C TYR A 838 27.42 -29.40 11.08
N ARG A 839 28.43 -29.43 10.22
CA ARG A 839 28.82 -30.59 9.41
C ARG A 839 30.24 -31.00 9.75
N PHE A 840 30.57 -32.26 9.44
CA PHE A 840 31.91 -32.80 9.67
C PHE A 840 32.36 -33.52 8.40
N TYR A 841 33.55 -33.23 7.91
CA TYR A 841 34.16 -33.91 6.78
C TYR A 841 34.52 -35.34 7.14
N ASN A 842 34.32 -36.24 6.19
CA ASN A 842 34.81 -37.59 6.28
C ASN A 842 36.26 -37.70 5.77
N LYS A 843 37.16 -36.93 6.39
CA LYS A 843 38.60 -36.95 6.07
C LYS A 843 39.33 -37.91 7.02
N PRO A 844 40.34 -38.65 6.53
CA PRO A 844 41.29 -39.33 7.41
C PRO A 844 42.04 -38.30 8.26
N LEU A 845 42.34 -38.64 9.52
CA LEU A 845 43.15 -37.79 10.39
C LEU A 845 44.56 -37.65 9.80
N VAL A 846 45.26 -36.57 10.13
CA VAL A 846 46.67 -36.37 9.69
C VAL A 846 47.51 -37.54 10.18
N GLY A 847 48.02 -38.36 9.24
CA GLY A 847 48.80 -39.56 9.53
C GLY A 847 48.04 -40.90 9.43
N GLU A 848 46.72 -40.90 9.19
CA GLU A 848 45.94 -42.11 8.90
C GLU A 848 45.82 -42.37 7.39
N PRO A 849 45.87 -43.64 6.93
CA PRO A 849 45.51 -43.97 5.55
C PRO A 849 44.01 -43.70 5.30
N PRO A 850 43.63 -43.22 4.10
CA PRO A 850 42.23 -42.99 3.75
C PRO A 850 41.36 -44.24 3.94
N GLY A 851 40.31 -44.15 4.76
CA GLY A 851 39.40 -45.27 5.03
C GLY A 851 40.02 -46.43 5.81
N GLY A 852 41.16 -46.21 6.49
CA GLY A 852 41.80 -47.23 7.32
C GLY A 852 40.97 -47.58 8.57
N PRO A 853 40.99 -48.84 9.03
CA PRO A 853 40.41 -49.22 10.31
C PRO A 853 41.08 -48.44 11.44
N ILE A 854 40.33 -48.19 12.53
CA ILE A 854 40.89 -47.72 13.80
C ILE A 854 42.08 -48.64 14.14
N PRO A 855 43.25 -48.11 14.55
CA PRO A 855 44.35 -48.98 14.93
C PRO A 855 43.87 -49.94 16.04
N GLY A 856 43.94 -51.24 15.77
CA GLY A 856 43.56 -52.27 16.72
C GLY A 856 44.49 -52.28 17.94
N ASP A 857 44.06 -53.00 19.00
CA ASP A 857 44.84 -53.17 20.22
C ASP A 857 46.31 -53.53 19.91
N GLY A 858 47.24 -52.64 20.28
CA GLY A 858 48.69 -52.85 20.14
C GLY A 858 49.41 -52.01 19.07
N GLN A 859 48.72 -51.22 18.25
CA GLN A 859 49.36 -50.18 17.40
C GLN A 859 49.49 -48.85 18.17
N PRO A 860 50.54 -48.04 17.96
CA PRO A 860 50.63 -46.72 18.56
C PRO A 860 49.56 -45.79 17.96
N VAL A 861 48.42 -45.71 18.62
CA VAL A 861 47.43 -44.66 18.39
C VAL A 861 48.07 -43.36 18.88
N PRO A 862 48.10 -42.27 18.08
CA PRO A 862 48.56 -40.99 18.60
C PRO A 862 47.76 -40.67 19.86
N ALA A 863 48.45 -40.23 20.92
CA ALA A 863 47.87 -39.96 22.25
C ALA A 863 46.70 -38.94 22.26
N ASN A 864 46.36 -38.39 21.09
CA ASN A 864 45.44 -37.30 20.86
C ASN A 864 44.22 -37.69 19.99
N ALA A 865 44.02 -38.95 19.60
CA ALA A 865 43.01 -39.34 18.59
C ALA A 865 41.55 -39.44 19.09
N ASP A 866 41.15 -38.64 20.07
CA ASP A 866 39.82 -38.71 20.69
C ASP A 866 38.71 -38.03 19.87
N GLY A 867 37.45 -38.25 20.27
CA GLY A 867 36.29 -37.74 19.56
C GLY A 867 36.21 -36.21 19.50
N ALA A 868 36.78 -35.50 20.48
CA ALA A 868 36.84 -34.04 20.45
C ALA A 868 37.84 -33.55 19.39
N LEU A 869 39.04 -34.12 19.34
CA LEU A 869 40.02 -33.75 18.32
C LEU A 869 39.52 -34.11 16.91
N TYR A 870 38.90 -35.28 16.74
CA TYR A 870 38.30 -35.63 15.46
C TYR A 870 37.23 -34.62 15.06
N ALA A 871 36.33 -34.24 15.98
CA ALA A 871 35.30 -33.25 15.71
C ALA A 871 35.89 -31.90 15.30
N ASP A 872 36.93 -31.44 15.99
CA ASP A 872 37.64 -30.19 15.71
C ASP A 872 38.28 -30.21 14.30
N GLN A 873 39.06 -31.25 13.98
CA GLN A 873 39.74 -31.38 12.69
C GLN A 873 38.80 -31.67 11.52
N ALA A 874 37.71 -32.41 11.79
CA ALA A 874 36.71 -32.72 10.78
C ALA A 874 35.68 -31.60 10.63
N PHE A 875 35.62 -30.61 11.52
CA PHE A 875 34.59 -29.58 11.46
C PHE A 875 34.57 -28.89 10.10
N ALA A 876 33.41 -28.88 9.46
CA ALA A 876 33.23 -28.25 8.16
C ALA A 876 32.76 -26.81 8.35
N GLU A 877 33.72 -25.90 8.41
CA GLU A 877 33.46 -24.47 8.41
C GLU A 877 32.77 -24.04 7.09
N PRO A 878 31.83 -23.08 7.14
CA PRO A 878 31.24 -22.53 5.92
C PRO A 878 32.32 -21.92 5.05
N VAL A 879 32.25 -22.21 3.75
CA VAL A 879 33.27 -21.77 2.81
C VAL A 879 32.80 -20.55 2.04
N ARG A 880 33.74 -19.61 1.82
CA ARG A 880 33.61 -18.55 0.82
C ARG A 880 34.57 -18.87 -0.31
N VAL A 881 34.07 -18.90 -1.53
CA VAL A 881 34.88 -19.06 -2.73
C VAL A 881 34.96 -17.71 -3.44
N LEU A 882 36.18 -17.28 -3.70
CA LEU A 882 36.49 -16.00 -4.34
C LEU A 882 36.91 -16.26 -5.78
N ILE A 883 36.22 -15.66 -6.74
CA ILE A 883 36.55 -15.71 -8.17
C ILE A 883 37.03 -14.32 -8.59
N ALA A 884 38.23 -14.24 -9.14
CA ALA A 884 38.85 -12.98 -9.53
C ALA A 884 38.11 -12.38 -10.74
N GLY A 885 37.50 -11.20 -10.58
CA GLY A 885 36.65 -10.62 -11.63
C GLY A 885 37.42 -10.23 -12.90
N ASN A 886 38.72 -10.00 -12.83
CA ASN A 886 39.58 -9.76 -14.01
C ASN A 886 39.77 -11.00 -14.90
N SER A 887 39.37 -12.19 -14.45
CA SER A 887 39.40 -13.43 -15.22
C SER A 887 38.07 -13.74 -15.93
N LEU A 888 37.08 -12.83 -15.83
CA LEU A 888 35.75 -12.98 -16.40
C LEU A 888 35.49 -12.10 -17.64
N THR A 889 36.45 -11.24 -17.99
CA THR A 889 36.35 -10.27 -19.07
C THR A 889 37.52 -10.42 -20.03
N PRO A 890 37.31 -10.30 -21.35
CA PRO A 890 38.39 -10.39 -22.33
C PRO A 890 39.53 -9.41 -22.03
N GLN A 891 40.79 -9.86 -22.12
CA GLN A 891 41.95 -8.99 -21.91
C GLN A 891 41.94 -7.82 -22.91
N ARG A 892 42.14 -6.60 -22.40
CA ARG A 892 42.26 -5.38 -23.21
C ARG A 892 43.44 -5.56 -24.20
N PRO A 893 43.29 -5.28 -25.51
CA PRO A 893 44.44 -5.28 -26.41
C PRO A 893 45.46 -4.26 -25.89
N SER A 894 46.71 -4.69 -25.69
CA SER A 894 47.80 -3.83 -25.27
C SER A 894 47.92 -2.63 -26.21
N PRO A 895 48.14 -1.39 -25.70
CA PRO A 895 48.38 -0.26 -26.58
C PRO A 895 49.62 -0.54 -27.45
N PRO A 896 49.62 -0.14 -28.75
CA PRO A 896 50.77 -0.35 -29.62
C PRO A 896 52.00 0.33 -29.00
N SER A 897 53.09 -0.43 -28.87
CA SER A 897 54.38 0.11 -28.42
C SER A 897 54.74 1.34 -29.25
N PRO A 898 55.18 2.45 -28.62
CA PRO A 898 55.63 3.61 -29.38
C PRO A 898 56.78 3.19 -30.31
N PRO A 899 56.85 3.72 -31.54
CA PRO A 899 57.91 3.38 -32.47
C PRO A 899 59.27 3.69 -31.83
N PRO A 900 60.30 2.86 -32.07
CA PRO A 900 61.62 3.10 -31.52
C PRO A 900 62.10 4.47 -31.97
N THR A 901 62.38 5.34 -31.01
CA THR A 901 63.08 6.61 -31.25
C THR A 901 64.47 6.28 -31.77
N SER A 902 64.70 6.55 -33.06
CA SER A 902 66.00 6.54 -33.72
C SER A 902 66.85 7.73 -33.31
#